data_AF-A0A809SK51-F1
#
_entry.id   AF-A0A809SK51-F1
#
_cell.length_a   1.000
_cell.length_b   1.000
_cell.length_c   1.000
_cell.angle_alpha   90.00
_cell.angle_beta   90.00
_cell.angle_gamma   90.00
#
_symmetry.space_group_name_H-M   'P 1'
#
loop_
_entity.id
_entity.type
_entity.pdbx_description
1 polymer ?
#
loop_
_entity_poly.entity_id
_entity_poly.type
_entity_poly.pdbx_seq_one_letter_code
_entity_poly.pdbx_strand_id
1 'polypeptide(L)'
;MNSLFKKSSSVKETKKMNNSSSGKLRKILSKISGAFMLPISVMSIAGLFLGVGAAIEGIDKANIALVTTGRFIKQLGDPVFAVLPLLFAAAFVIAFTDEAGVGVFATIISYMVFLAIQSVFIEPEYNAEKQIIGYTVLFNGAGRRPELLQSLVGNSMGVRSLQTSVFGGITIGLTVQYLYNRFNTIQLPKVISFFGGKRFVSIIAIPVSALLAIIYLILWPWIGAGLNIFGSSLGKVPYGFESFIFGFIERSLIPFGLHHVFYSPLWYSSAGGDVNSLLQTWIQTQQDTYGDSFVIGNTLQELINEVQKDPTKYAGDSTASLSLLGFSSSTVDYTINKVSHIVPLFTFIERIGMKIGRFADGKFSFMIFGLPAAAAAMILAAPKENRKLALGTVVPAAFTSIITGVTEPIEFTFLFLAPLLFWGFHALMAAFSFMFANLAGVHIPMAFSGGILDMLLYGIIPVAKGTNFWWPLVIGLGYIPIYFIVFYFSIKKFDLHTPGRGGNTKLFTKADYLAKSNSDNKTDSNLDPQAYAIVKGFGGTENIIAYNNCASRLRYDVKDTSKVDVEKLKSAGAIAVKFEGKTHAQAIMGPVAEQVNAKIQSQRNLIAEYEKKSSDNAELKLEEIKQKENSTTEDETLVKSSNKSVRIQTAAKGVLVPLEELNDGVFSANLMGKGFAVKFDSEKIGNVYSPVDGTVDVLLDSKHAYGITTKEGVKVLVHIGIDTVSLNGQGFKNFVNLGDKVKAGDKLAQVDLEYVAQKKLRSDVIVVVLNEGSMSDFTINEDKTVAETTSDQIGRVR
;
A
#
# COMPACT_ATOMS: atom_id res chain seq x y z
N MET A 1 55.14 43.35 6.87
CA MET A 1 54.23 42.18 6.84
C MET A 1 52.96 42.57 7.58
N ASN A 2 51.75 42.63 7.00
CA ASN A 2 51.20 42.06 5.77
C ASN A 2 51.25 40.53 5.66
N SER A 3 50.07 39.94 5.38
CA SER A 3 49.77 38.52 5.14
C SER A 3 49.92 37.55 6.32
N LEU A 4 48.82 36.87 6.66
CA LEU A 4 48.78 35.38 6.74
C LEU A 4 47.37 34.80 7.00
N PHE A 5 46.43 35.55 7.59
CA PHE A 5 45.09 35.04 7.96
C PHE A 5 43.92 35.64 7.17
N LYS A 6 44.03 35.72 5.84
CA LYS A 6 42.87 35.98 4.96
C LYS A 6 42.27 34.65 4.50
N LYS A 7 41.58 33.95 5.40
CA LYS A 7 41.02 32.61 5.13
C LYS A 7 39.85 32.73 4.14
N SER A 8 40.00 32.14 2.96
CA SER A 8 39.02 32.24 1.86
C SER A 8 37.63 31.76 2.28
N SER A 9 36.63 32.61 2.11
CA SER A 9 35.22 32.27 2.22
C SER A 9 34.73 31.64 0.91
N SER A 10 35.24 30.46 0.58
CA SER A 10 34.72 29.68 -0.55
C SER A 10 33.30 29.22 -0.22
N VAL A 11 32.32 29.82 -0.90
CA VAL A 11 30.94 29.34 -0.89
C VAL A 11 30.95 27.93 -1.47
N LYS A 12 30.83 26.93 -0.60
CA LYS A 12 30.53 25.57 -1.05
C LYS A 12 29.13 25.61 -1.66
N GLU A 13 29.05 25.50 -2.98
CA GLU A 13 27.80 25.17 -3.64
C GLU A 13 27.27 23.86 -3.06
N THR A 14 26.21 23.95 -2.26
CA THR A 14 25.47 22.78 -1.81
C THR A 14 24.73 22.22 -3.00
N LYS A 15 25.43 21.35 -3.75
CA LYS A 15 24.97 20.64 -4.95
C LYS A 15 23.56 20.10 -4.71
N LYS A 16 22.54 20.78 -5.27
CA LYS A 16 21.13 20.47 -5.00
C LYS A 16 20.86 19.01 -5.34
N MET A 17 20.58 18.19 -4.31
CA MET A 17 20.17 16.81 -4.53
C MET A 17 18.84 16.81 -5.30
N ASN A 18 18.80 16.02 -6.37
CA ASN A 18 17.65 15.98 -7.26
C ASN A 18 16.54 15.12 -6.64
N ASN A 19 15.61 15.74 -5.91
CA ASN A 19 14.51 15.09 -5.18
C ASN A 19 13.56 14.23 -6.06
N SER A 20 13.66 14.29 -7.39
CA SER A 20 12.86 13.42 -8.27
C SER A 20 13.15 11.92 -8.08
N SER A 21 14.37 11.55 -7.65
CA SER A 21 14.75 10.16 -7.39
C SER A 21 14.15 9.63 -6.07
N SER A 22 14.12 10.46 -5.02
CA SER A 22 13.58 10.06 -3.71
C SER A 22 12.07 9.81 -3.77
N GLY A 23 11.32 10.60 -4.55
CA GLY A 23 9.90 10.37 -4.81
C GLY A 23 9.62 9.03 -5.51
N LYS A 24 10.39 8.70 -6.56
CA LYS A 24 10.28 7.41 -7.27
C LYS A 24 10.62 6.23 -6.34
N LEU A 25 11.73 6.33 -5.60
CA LEU A 25 12.12 5.32 -4.62
C LEU A 25 11.02 5.11 -3.56
N ARG A 26 10.52 6.19 -2.94
CA ARG A 26 9.46 6.14 -1.93
C ARG A 26 8.17 5.48 -2.45
N LYS A 27 7.78 5.72 -3.72
CA LYS A 27 6.63 5.03 -4.35
C LYS A 27 6.90 3.53 -4.53
N ILE A 28 8.10 3.13 -4.95
CA ILE A 28 8.50 1.72 -5.08
C ILE A 28 8.45 1.03 -3.70
N LEU A 29 9.13 1.60 -2.69
CA LEU A 29 9.17 1.03 -1.34
C LEU A 29 7.77 0.89 -0.72
N SER A 30 6.85 1.82 -1.01
CA SER A 30 5.46 1.71 -0.59
C SER A 30 4.69 0.60 -1.31
N LYS A 31 4.95 0.35 -2.61
CA LYS A 31 4.39 -0.81 -3.32
C LYS A 31 4.94 -2.14 -2.82
N ILE A 32 6.24 -2.21 -2.48
CA ILE A 32 6.83 -3.40 -1.81
C ILE A 32 6.14 -3.66 -0.47
N SER A 33 5.98 -2.63 0.38
CA SER A 33 5.28 -2.75 1.67
C SER A 33 3.84 -3.26 1.50
N GLY A 34 3.11 -2.78 0.48
CA GLY A 34 1.77 -3.29 0.16
C GLY A 34 1.74 -4.74 -0.31
N ALA A 35 2.72 -5.16 -1.13
CA ALA A 35 2.86 -6.54 -1.59
C ALA A 35 3.07 -7.53 -0.44
N PHE A 36 3.82 -7.14 0.60
CA PHE A 36 4.00 -7.99 1.78
C PHE A 36 2.72 -8.10 2.64
N MET A 37 1.94 -7.02 2.79
CA MET A 37 0.75 -7.01 3.66
C MET A 37 -0.37 -7.96 3.22
N LEU A 38 -0.51 -8.20 1.92
CA LEU A 38 -1.61 -9.02 1.36
C LEU A 38 -1.61 -10.46 1.91
N PRO A 39 -0.55 -11.29 1.75
CA PRO A 39 -0.53 -12.66 2.31
C PRO A 39 -0.56 -12.66 3.84
N ILE A 40 0.16 -11.74 4.49
CA ILE A 40 0.29 -11.66 5.96
C ILE A 40 -1.09 -11.46 6.61
N SER A 41 -1.96 -10.65 6.00
CA SER A 41 -3.32 -10.45 6.52
C SER A 41 -4.14 -11.75 6.55
N VAL A 42 -3.97 -12.64 5.55
CA VAL A 42 -4.68 -13.93 5.47
C VAL A 42 -4.03 -14.98 6.38
N MET A 43 -2.71 -14.97 6.53
CA MET A 43 -1.98 -15.82 7.47
C MET A 43 -2.47 -15.67 8.92
N SER A 44 -2.95 -14.47 9.30
CA SER A 44 -3.50 -14.22 10.64
C SER A 44 -4.69 -15.12 10.98
N ILE A 45 -5.66 -15.22 10.07
CA ILE A 45 -6.86 -16.04 10.26
C ILE A 45 -6.50 -17.52 10.09
N ALA A 46 -5.56 -17.85 9.20
CA ALA A 46 -5.08 -19.22 9.02
C ALA A 46 -4.35 -19.77 10.26
N GLY A 47 -3.48 -18.98 10.89
CA GLY A 47 -2.77 -19.35 12.13
C GLY A 47 -3.72 -19.56 13.31
N LEU A 48 -4.74 -18.71 13.44
CA LEU A 48 -5.86 -18.88 14.36
C LEU A 48 -6.56 -20.24 14.17
N PHE A 49 -6.91 -20.58 12.93
CA PHE A 49 -7.56 -21.87 12.63
C PHE A 49 -6.67 -23.08 12.94
N LEU A 50 -5.36 -23.02 12.62
CA LEU A 50 -4.42 -24.08 13.00
C LEU A 50 -4.33 -24.26 14.52
N GLY A 51 -4.14 -23.17 15.28
CA GLY A 51 -4.00 -23.22 16.74
C GLY A 51 -5.26 -23.70 17.46
N VAL A 52 -6.44 -23.17 17.10
CA VAL A 52 -7.72 -23.57 17.71
C VAL A 52 -8.09 -25.01 17.32
N GLY A 53 -7.91 -25.39 16.05
CA GLY A 53 -8.21 -26.75 15.61
C GLY A 53 -7.29 -27.80 16.24
N ALA A 54 -5.99 -27.49 16.41
CA ALA A 54 -5.06 -28.36 17.12
C ALA A 54 -5.34 -28.45 18.63
N ALA A 55 -5.72 -27.32 19.26
CA ALA A 55 -6.16 -27.34 20.67
C ALA A 55 -7.36 -28.26 20.87
N ILE A 56 -8.36 -28.22 19.97
CA ILE A 56 -9.55 -29.09 20.01
C ILE A 56 -9.20 -30.57 19.71
N GLU A 57 -8.35 -30.84 18.70
CA GLU A 57 -7.85 -32.19 18.41
C GLU A 57 -7.07 -32.80 19.59
N GLY A 58 -6.41 -31.97 20.39
CA GLY A 58 -5.63 -32.37 21.57
C GLY A 58 -6.40 -32.58 22.87
N ILE A 59 -7.71 -32.24 22.95
CA ILE A 59 -8.50 -32.39 24.19
C ILE A 59 -8.64 -33.86 24.59
N ASP A 60 -9.03 -34.70 23.63
CA ASP A 60 -9.19 -36.15 23.81
C ASP A 60 -8.96 -36.83 22.45
N LYS A 61 -7.78 -37.43 22.27
CA LYS A 61 -7.41 -38.15 21.05
C LYS A 61 -8.25 -39.42 20.79
N ALA A 62 -9.01 -39.92 21.78
CA ALA A 62 -9.94 -41.04 21.60
C ALA A 62 -11.33 -40.58 21.14
N ASN A 63 -11.71 -39.33 21.39
CA ASN A 63 -12.99 -38.77 20.96
C ASN A 63 -12.95 -38.38 19.47
N ILE A 64 -13.41 -39.31 18.62
CA ILE A 64 -13.45 -39.16 17.15
C ILE A 64 -14.17 -37.87 16.73
N ALA A 65 -15.20 -37.41 17.46
CA ALA A 65 -15.90 -36.17 17.13
C ALA A 65 -15.01 -34.94 17.37
N LEU A 66 -14.37 -34.81 18.54
CA LEU A 66 -13.44 -33.72 18.83
C LEU A 66 -12.24 -33.72 17.88
N VAL A 67 -11.64 -34.88 17.63
CA VAL A 67 -10.54 -35.05 16.67
C VAL A 67 -10.97 -34.63 15.25
N THR A 68 -12.16 -35.01 14.81
CA THR A 68 -12.68 -34.63 13.48
C THR A 68 -12.98 -33.13 13.39
N THR A 69 -13.59 -32.52 14.42
CA THR A 69 -13.84 -31.08 14.48
C THR A 69 -12.53 -30.28 14.51
N GLY A 70 -11.54 -30.71 15.30
CA GLY A 70 -10.23 -30.08 15.36
C GLY A 70 -9.49 -30.12 14.00
N ARG A 71 -9.52 -31.27 13.33
CA ARG A 71 -8.98 -31.44 11.96
C ARG A 71 -9.71 -30.59 10.93
N PHE A 72 -11.04 -30.54 10.98
CA PHE A 72 -11.84 -29.68 10.11
C PHE A 72 -11.43 -28.20 10.25
N ILE A 73 -11.30 -27.71 11.49
CA ILE A 73 -10.88 -26.32 11.75
C ILE A 73 -9.44 -26.11 11.27
N LYS A 74 -8.49 -27.02 11.53
CA LYS A 74 -7.11 -26.94 11.00
C LYS A 74 -7.08 -26.76 9.48
N GLN A 75 -7.88 -27.52 8.73
CA GLN A 75 -7.93 -27.44 7.27
C GLN A 75 -8.51 -26.12 6.71
N LEU A 76 -9.09 -25.24 7.54
CA LEU A 76 -9.43 -23.88 7.13
C LEU A 76 -8.20 -22.96 7.03
N GLY A 77 -7.10 -23.27 7.74
CA GLY A 77 -5.85 -22.51 7.71
C GLY A 77 -4.70 -23.20 6.97
N ASP A 78 -4.61 -24.52 7.05
CA ASP A 78 -3.53 -25.36 6.52
C ASP A 78 -3.14 -25.08 5.04
N PRO A 79 -4.09 -24.80 4.11
CA PRO A 79 -3.77 -24.49 2.72
C PRO A 79 -3.04 -23.15 2.53
N VAL A 80 -3.32 -22.14 3.36
CA VAL A 80 -2.75 -20.77 3.20
C VAL A 80 -1.23 -20.79 3.33
N PHE A 81 -0.72 -21.60 4.28
CA PHE A 81 0.72 -21.80 4.45
C PHE A 81 1.31 -22.68 3.32
N ALA A 82 0.58 -23.71 2.87
CA ALA A 82 1.04 -24.63 1.80
C ALA A 82 1.23 -23.95 0.43
N VAL A 83 0.52 -22.84 0.17
CA VAL A 83 0.70 -22.03 -1.06
C VAL A 83 1.34 -20.65 -0.79
N LEU A 84 1.95 -20.44 0.38
CA LEU A 84 2.46 -19.13 0.78
C LEU A 84 3.43 -18.46 -0.23
N PRO A 85 4.37 -19.18 -0.88
CA PRO A 85 5.20 -18.58 -1.94
C PRO A 85 4.37 -18.07 -3.14
N LEU A 86 3.33 -18.81 -3.54
CA LEU A 86 2.44 -18.41 -4.63
C LEU A 86 1.58 -17.20 -4.23
N LEU A 87 1.15 -17.09 -2.97
CA LEU A 87 0.47 -15.91 -2.45
C LEU A 87 1.37 -14.67 -2.51
N PHE A 88 2.64 -14.78 -2.12
CA PHE A 88 3.60 -13.68 -2.28
C PHE A 88 3.86 -13.34 -3.76
N ALA A 89 3.97 -14.35 -4.64
CA ALA A 89 4.12 -14.11 -6.07
C ALA A 89 2.94 -13.27 -6.62
N ALA A 90 1.71 -13.69 -6.31
CA ALA A 90 0.50 -12.99 -6.73
C ALA A 90 0.41 -11.57 -6.14
N ALA A 91 0.69 -11.41 -4.85
CA ALA A 91 0.64 -10.10 -4.18
C ALA A 91 1.66 -9.10 -4.71
N PHE A 92 2.88 -9.55 -5.07
CA PHE A 92 3.87 -8.72 -5.76
C PHE A 92 3.39 -8.29 -7.15
N VAL A 93 2.61 -9.10 -7.86
CA VAL A 93 1.99 -8.66 -9.11
C VAL A 93 0.87 -7.65 -8.87
N ILE A 94 -0.10 -7.96 -8.01
CA ILE A 94 -1.23 -7.08 -7.66
C ILE A 94 -0.73 -5.67 -7.30
N ALA A 95 0.24 -5.57 -6.40
CA ALA A 95 0.79 -4.30 -5.94
C ALA A 95 1.54 -3.51 -7.04
N PHE A 96 2.10 -4.16 -8.06
CA PHE A 96 2.93 -3.53 -9.09
C PHE A 96 2.26 -3.36 -10.47
N THR A 97 1.16 -4.05 -10.76
CA THR A 97 0.41 -3.96 -12.02
C THR A 97 -0.94 -3.27 -11.89
N ASP A 98 -1.17 -2.61 -10.75
CA ASP A 98 -2.41 -1.90 -10.39
C ASP A 98 -3.62 -2.86 -10.47
N GLU A 99 -3.52 -3.96 -9.71
CA GLU A 99 -4.53 -5.00 -9.50
C GLU A 99 -4.93 -5.81 -10.75
N ALA A 100 -4.08 -5.83 -11.78
CA ALA A 100 -4.37 -6.53 -13.03
C ALA A 100 -4.43 -8.06 -12.89
N GLY A 101 -5.64 -8.62 -12.79
CA GLY A 101 -5.90 -10.05 -12.63
C GLY A 101 -5.29 -10.97 -13.71
N VAL A 102 -5.07 -10.49 -14.94
CA VAL A 102 -4.35 -11.27 -15.97
C VAL A 102 -2.87 -11.49 -15.60
N GLY A 103 -2.25 -10.53 -14.92
CA GLY A 103 -0.91 -10.70 -14.34
C GLY A 103 -0.91 -11.77 -13.24
N VAL A 104 -1.94 -11.80 -12.38
CA VAL A 104 -2.09 -12.84 -11.34
C VAL A 104 -2.25 -14.22 -11.98
N PHE A 105 -3.07 -14.35 -13.03
CA PHE A 105 -3.21 -15.60 -13.79
C PHE A 105 -1.88 -16.05 -14.43
N ALA A 106 -1.14 -15.13 -15.07
CA ALA A 106 0.21 -15.41 -15.58
C ALA A 106 1.18 -15.85 -14.46
N THR A 107 1.00 -15.35 -13.24
CA THR A 107 1.83 -15.70 -12.06
C THR A 107 1.63 -17.14 -11.63
N ILE A 108 0.39 -17.62 -11.61
CA ILE A 108 0.07 -19.02 -11.26
C ILE A 108 0.72 -19.98 -12.26
N ILE A 109 0.60 -19.69 -13.56
CA ILE A 109 1.25 -20.46 -14.63
C ILE A 109 2.78 -20.42 -14.45
N SER A 110 3.35 -19.23 -14.25
CA SER A 110 4.80 -19.03 -14.09
C SER A 110 5.38 -19.79 -12.90
N TYR A 111 4.70 -19.77 -11.76
CA TYR A 111 5.15 -20.48 -10.56
C TYR A 111 5.07 -21.99 -10.76
N MET A 112 4.01 -22.52 -11.37
CA MET A 112 3.93 -23.95 -11.68
C MET A 112 4.99 -24.40 -12.70
N VAL A 113 5.29 -23.60 -13.72
CA VAL A 113 6.40 -23.87 -14.66
C VAL A 113 7.76 -23.83 -13.95
N PHE A 114 7.96 -22.85 -13.06
CA PHE A 114 9.19 -22.72 -12.26
C PHE A 114 9.44 -23.95 -11.36
N LEU A 115 8.39 -24.52 -10.75
CA LEU A 115 8.49 -25.77 -10.00
C LEU A 115 8.68 -26.98 -10.94
N ALA A 116 7.89 -27.09 -12.01
CA ALA A 116 7.92 -28.24 -12.92
C ALA A 116 9.30 -28.43 -13.57
N ILE A 117 9.93 -27.33 -14.03
CA ILE A 117 11.27 -27.38 -14.62
C ILE A 117 12.34 -27.76 -13.58
N GLN A 118 12.16 -27.43 -12.29
CA GLN A 118 13.06 -27.93 -11.24
C GLN A 118 12.97 -29.45 -11.10
N SER A 119 11.76 -30.02 -11.12
CA SER A 119 11.57 -31.46 -10.92
C SER A 119 12.30 -32.36 -11.93
N VAL A 120 12.50 -31.86 -13.16
CA VAL A 120 13.26 -32.53 -14.24
C VAL A 120 14.76 -32.69 -13.91
N PHE A 121 15.30 -31.82 -13.05
CA PHE A 121 16.74 -31.75 -12.74
C PHE A 121 17.04 -32.03 -11.25
N ILE A 122 16.14 -32.73 -10.54
CA ILE A 122 16.32 -33.08 -9.12
C ILE A 122 16.05 -34.59 -8.92
N GLU A 123 17.14 -35.35 -8.90
CA GLU A 123 17.15 -36.81 -8.78
C GLU A 123 17.48 -37.24 -7.34
N PRO A 124 16.70 -38.15 -6.73
CA PRO A 124 16.98 -38.67 -5.38
C PRO A 124 18.09 -39.72 -5.43
N GLU A 125 19.01 -39.63 -4.48
CA GLU A 125 20.06 -40.63 -4.26
C GLU A 125 19.70 -41.53 -3.09
N TYR A 126 19.99 -42.83 -3.20
CA TYR A 126 19.54 -43.86 -2.28
C TYR A 126 20.70 -44.68 -1.70
N ASN A 127 20.55 -45.15 -0.46
CA ASN A 127 21.39 -46.23 0.09
C ASN A 127 20.96 -47.61 -0.43
N ALA A 128 21.66 -48.67 -0.01
CA ALA A 128 21.35 -50.06 -0.38
C ALA A 128 19.94 -50.48 0.09
N GLU A 129 19.48 -49.88 1.18
CA GLU A 129 18.17 -50.06 1.83
C GLU A 129 17.03 -49.29 1.12
N LYS A 130 17.34 -48.57 0.03
CA LYS A 130 16.42 -47.74 -0.77
C LYS A 130 15.79 -46.55 -0.02
N GLN A 131 16.43 -46.09 1.05
CA GLN A 131 16.12 -44.83 1.73
C GLN A 131 16.84 -43.68 1.03
N ILE A 132 16.21 -42.50 0.96
CA ILE A 132 16.80 -41.31 0.31
C ILE A 132 17.88 -40.72 1.21
N ILE A 133 19.14 -40.77 0.78
CA ILE A 133 20.29 -40.19 1.49
C ILE A 133 20.64 -38.77 1.02
N GLY A 134 20.09 -38.34 -0.12
CA GLY A 134 20.40 -37.03 -0.70
C GLY A 134 19.73 -36.79 -2.04
N TYR A 135 20.15 -35.73 -2.73
CA TYR A 135 19.71 -35.44 -4.09
C TYR A 135 20.86 -34.93 -4.96
N THR A 136 20.94 -35.39 -6.21
CA THR A 136 21.68 -34.70 -7.26
C THR A 136 20.79 -33.61 -7.85
N VAL A 137 21.31 -32.40 -7.93
CA VAL A 137 20.64 -31.22 -8.50
C VAL A 137 21.42 -30.76 -9.73
N LEU A 138 20.80 -30.79 -10.91
CA LEU A 138 21.29 -30.34 -12.23
C LEU A 138 22.53 -31.08 -12.79
N PHE A 139 23.59 -31.25 -12.01
CA PHE A 139 24.75 -32.10 -12.33
C PHE A 139 25.56 -32.46 -11.07
N ASN A 140 26.04 -33.70 -11.02
CA ASN A 140 26.90 -34.23 -9.96
C ASN A 140 28.31 -33.58 -10.01
N GLY A 141 29.11 -33.70 -8.95
CA GLY A 141 30.50 -33.23 -8.87
C GLY A 141 30.70 -31.73 -8.68
N ALA A 142 29.64 -30.93 -8.66
CA ALA A 142 29.68 -29.46 -8.64
C ALA A 142 30.12 -28.81 -7.30
N GLY A 143 30.91 -29.49 -6.47
CA GLY A 143 31.20 -29.08 -5.09
C GLY A 143 29.99 -29.19 -4.13
N ARG A 144 28.87 -29.74 -4.60
CA ARG A 144 27.66 -30.03 -3.80
C ARG A 144 27.69 -31.49 -3.34
N ARG A 145 27.47 -31.74 -2.04
CA ARG A 145 27.27 -33.09 -1.49
C ARG A 145 25.78 -33.45 -1.48
N PRO A 146 25.36 -34.64 -1.97
CA PRO A 146 23.96 -35.05 -1.98
C PRO A 146 23.25 -34.92 -0.61
N GLU A 147 23.94 -35.26 0.48
CA GLU A 147 23.42 -35.22 1.85
C GLU A 147 23.06 -33.78 2.28
N LEU A 148 23.88 -32.78 1.91
CA LEU A 148 23.60 -31.38 2.22
C LEU A 148 22.35 -30.89 1.46
N LEU A 149 22.14 -31.40 0.24
CA LEU A 149 20.98 -31.07 -0.60
C LEU A 149 19.68 -31.71 -0.11
N GLN A 150 19.74 -32.73 0.76
CA GLN A 150 18.57 -33.31 1.43
C GLN A 150 17.78 -32.27 2.24
N SER A 151 18.45 -31.26 2.78
CA SER A 151 17.82 -30.13 3.50
C SER A 151 17.23 -29.05 2.58
N LEU A 152 17.59 -29.02 1.30
CA LEU A 152 17.27 -27.94 0.35
C LEU A 152 16.33 -28.38 -0.78
N VAL A 153 15.92 -29.64 -0.79
CA VAL A 153 14.97 -30.23 -1.74
C VAL A 153 13.75 -30.74 -0.96
N GLY A 154 12.57 -30.61 -1.57
CA GLY A 154 11.36 -31.18 -1.02
C GLY A 154 10.23 -31.18 -2.04
N ASN A 155 9.00 -31.04 -1.56
CA ASN A 155 7.80 -30.99 -2.39
C ASN A 155 7.10 -29.65 -2.20
N SER A 156 6.83 -28.94 -3.29
CA SER A 156 5.99 -27.73 -3.33
C SER A 156 4.82 -27.97 -4.28
N MET A 157 3.58 -27.79 -3.80
CA MET A 157 2.35 -27.97 -4.60
C MET A 157 2.24 -29.31 -5.35
N GLY A 158 2.84 -30.39 -4.82
CA GLY A 158 2.84 -31.72 -5.44
C GLY A 158 4.04 -31.99 -6.37
N VAL A 159 4.91 -31.00 -6.59
CA VAL A 159 6.08 -31.07 -7.48
C VAL A 159 7.37 -31.11 -6.66
N ARG A 160 8.30 -32.03 -6.99
CA ARG A 160 9.64 -32.02 -6.37
C ARG A 160 10.41 -30.79 -6.82
N SER A 161 10.90 -29.99 -5.88
CA SER A 161 11.53 -28.71 -6.15
C SER A 161 12.57 -28.34 -5.09
N LEU A 162 13.31 -27.26 -5.34
CA LEU A 162 14.14 -26.63 -4.31
C LEU A 162 13.25 -25.91 -3.30
N GLN A 163 13.61 -26.01 -2.02
CA GLN A 163 12.94 -25.31 -0.93
C GLN A 163 13.37 -23.85 -0.92
N THR A 164 12.74 -23.07 -1.80
CA THR A 164 13.00 -21.63 -1.98
C THR A 164 12.23 -20.73 -0.99
N SER A 165 11.30 -21.32 -0.24
CA SER A 165 10.31 -20.62 0.59
C SER A 165 9.67 -19.44 -0.17
N VAL A 166 9.45 -18.31 0.47
CA VAL A 166 8.83 -17.13 -0.18
C VAL A 166 9.70 -16.50 -1.27
N PHE A 167 11.02 -16.72 -1.31
CA PHE A 167 11.92 -16.05 -2.27
C PHE A 167 11.67 -16.46 -3.73
N GLY A 168 11.41 -17.75 -3.99
CA GLY A 168 11.03 -18.20 -5.34
C GLY A 168 9.73 -17.55 -5.80
N GLY A 169 8.76 -17.46 -4.90
CA GLY A 169 7.50 -16.75 -5.10
C GLY A 169 7.70 -15.26 -5.43
N ILE A 170 8.41 -14.53 -4.56
CA ILE A 170 8.71 -13.10 -4.74
C ILE A 170 9.46 -12.86 -6.06
N THR A 171 10.40 -13.73 -6.44
CA THR A 171 11.14 -13.61 -7.71
C THR A 171 10.23 -13.79 -8.92
N ILE A 172 9.33 -14.78 -8.89
CA ILE A 172 8.33 -14.98 -9.94
C ILE A 172 7.36 -13.79 -10.01
N GLY A 173 6.88 -13.28 -8.87
CA GLY A 173 6.02 -12.09 -8.83
C GLY A 173 6.70 -10.83 -9.40
N LEU A 174 7.95 -10.55 -8.99
CA LEU A 174 8.75 -9.45 -9.52
C LEU A 174 9.04 -9.60 -11.02
N THR A 175 9.19 -10.83 -11.51
CA THR A 175 9.36 -11.12 -12.94
C THR A 175 8.06 -10.90 -13.72
N VAL A 176 6.94 -11.44 -13.25
CA VAL A 176 5.66 -11.37 -13.95
C VAL A 176 5.08 -9.95 -13.95
N GLN A 177 5.28 -9.15 -12.89
CA GLN A 177 4.91 -7.72 -12.95
C GLN A 177 5.75 -6.96 -13.98
N TYR A 178 7.04 -7.29 -14.15
CA TYR A 178 7.90 -6.66 -15.15
C TYR A 178 7.44 -7.05 -16.57
N LEU A 179 7.19 -8.34 -16.81
CA LEU A 179 6.66 -8.82 -18.09
C LEU A 179 5.28 -8.22 -18.41
N TYR A 180 4.39 -8.09 -17.41
CA TYR A 180 3.10 -7.43 -17.58
C TYR A 180 3.30 -5.95 -17.95
N ASN A 181 4.02 -5.20 -17.13
CA ASN A 181 4.27 -3.77 -17.33
C ASN A 181 5.08 -3.47 -18.61
N ARG A 182 5.78 -4.45 -19.18
CA ARG A 182 6.52 -4.33 -20.45
C ARG A 182 5.71 -4.75 -21.69
N PHE A 183 4.80 -5.71 -21.57
CA PHE A 183 4.17 -6.38 -22.73
C PHE A 183 2.64 -6.41 -22.74
N ASN A 184 1.94 -5.89 -21.73
CA ASN A 184 0.46 -5.92 -21.66
C ASN A 184 -0.26 -5.21 -22.84
N THR A 185 0.44 -4.38 -23.62
CA THR A 185 -0.03 -3.68 -24.83
C THR A 185 0.69 -4.09 -26.12
N ILE A 186 1.50 -5.17 -26.11
CA ILE A 186 2.28 -5.58 -27.30
C ILE A 186 1.39 -5.91 -28.51
N GLN A 187 1.74 -5.33 -29.66
CA GLN A 187 1.12 -5.67 -30.94
C GLN A 187 1.98 -6.73 -31.67
N LEU A 188 1.33 -7.73 -32.26
CA LEU A 188 1.99 -8.82 -32.99
C LEU A 188 1.53 -8.86 -34.46
N PRO A 189 2.33 -9.42 -35.39
CA PRO A 189 1.94 -9.58 -36.79
C PRO A 189 0.57 -10.25 -36.97
N LYS A 190 -0.21 -9.81 -37.97
CA LYS A 190 -1.64 -10.17 -38.14
C LYS A 190 -1.94 -11.67 -37.93
N VAL A 191 -1.11 -12.55 -38.49
CA VAL A 191 -1.23 -14.03 -38.40
C VAL A 191 -1.26 -14.56 -36.96
N ILE A 192 -0.54 -13.90 -36.04
CA ILE A 192 -0.43 -14.29 -34.61
C ILE A 192 -1.01 -13.22 -33.66
N SER A 193 -1.72 -12.24 -34.19
CA SER A 193 -2.29 -11.10 -33.44
C SER A 193 -3.21 -11.51 -32.28
N PHE A 194 -3.87 -12.66 -32.37
CA PHE A 194 -4.68 -13.27 -31.30
C PHE A 194 -3.93 -13.41 -29.96
N PHE A 195 -2.61 -13.60 -30.02
CA PHE A 195 -1.74 -13.76 -28.85
C PHE A 195 -1.21 -12.44 -28.27
N GLY A 196 -1.58 -11.28 -28.84
CA GLY A 196 -1.08 -9.98 -28.44
C GLY A 196 -1.60 -9.45 -27.08
N GLY A 197 -1.07 -8.29 -26.69
CA GLY A 197 -1.43 -7.57 -25.47
C GLY A 197 -1.34 -8.42 -24.20
N LYS A 198 -2.34 -8.29 -23.33
CA LYS A 198 -2.39 -8.98 -22.02
C LYS A 198 -2.26 -10.51 -22.12
N ARG A 199 -2.62 -11.13 -23.25
CA ARG A 199 -2.45 -12.58 -23.48
C ARG A 199 -0.98 -12.97 -23.66
N PHE A 200 -0.19 -12.12 -24.30
CA PHE A 200 1.24 -12.36 -24.52
C PHE A 200 2.00 -12.51 -23.20
N VAL A 201 1.58 -11.79 -22.16
CA VAL A 201 2.21 -11.82 -20.83
C VAL A 201 2.26 -13.25 -20.27
N SER A 202 1.14 -13.99 -20.32
CA SER A 202 1.11 -15.40 -19.88
C SER A 202 1.97 -16.32 -20.74
N ILE A 203 2.16 -15.99 -22.03
CA ILE A 203 2.92 -16.79 -22.98
C ILE A 203 4.43 -16.59 -22.78
N ILE A 204 4.89 -15.33 -22.72
CA ILE A 204 6.31 -15.00 -22.53
C ILE A 204 6.80 -15.34 -21.12
N ALA A 205 5.92 -15.35 -20.12
CA ALA A 205 6.30 -15.71 -18.76
C ALA A 205 6.65 -17.20 -18.59
N ILE A 206 6.15 -18.10 -19.44
CA ILE A 206 6.50 -19.53 -19.42
C ILE A 206 8.01 -19.77 -19.65
N PRO A 207 8.62 -19.40 -20.81
CA PRO A 207 10.05 -19.63 -21.04
C PRO A 207 10.95 -18.83 -20.11
N VAL A 208 10.52 -17.63 -19.67
CA VAL A 208 11.27 -16.84 -18.68
C VAL A 208 11.28 -17.54 -17.31
N SER A 209 10.17 -18.16 -16.90
CA SER A 209 10.10 -18.93 -15.63
C SER A 209 10.91 -20.23 -15.70
N ALA A 210 10.95 -20.88 -16.87
CA ALA A 210 11.82 -22.03 -17.11
C ALA A 210 13.32 -21.64 -17.02
N LEU A 211 13.72 -20.50 -17.58
CA LEU A 211 15.08 -19.97 -17.44
C LEU A 211 15.42 -19.64 -15.99
N LEU A 212 14.48 -19.02 -15.24
CA LEU A 212 14.65 -18.76 -13.81
C LEU A 212 14.79 -20.03 -12.97
N ALA A 213 14.08 -21.12 -13.31
CA ALA A 213 14.25 -22.41 -12.66
C ALA A 213 15.68 -22.95 -12.82
N ILE A 214 16.25 -22.86 -14.02
CA ILE A 214 17.65 -23.24 -14.29
C ILE A 214 18.63 -22.37 -13.49
N ILE A 215 18.40 -21.06 -13.41
CA ILE A 215 19.21 -20.14 -12.59
C ILE A 215 19.15 -20.53 -11.10
N TYR A 216 17.97 -20.91 -10.59
CA TYR A 216 17.81 -21.39 -9.22
C TYR A 216 18.49 -22.74 -8.97
N LEU A 217 18.43 -23.69 -9.90
CA LEU A 217 19.15 -24.98 -9.82
C LEU A 217 20.68 -24.83 -9.74
N ILE A 218 21.23 -23.71 -10.23
CA ILE A 218 22.64 -23.35 -10.12
C ILE A 218 22.93 -22.61 -8.79
N LEU A 219 22.17 -21.56 -8.48
CA LEU A 219 22.51 -20.62 -7.41
C LEU A 219 21.89 -20.96 -6.05
N TRP A 220 20.65 -21.47 -6.02
CA TRP A 220 19.91 -21.67 -4.77
C TRP A 220 20.55 -22.68 -3.82
N PRO A 221 21.18 -23.79 -4.25
CA PRO A 221 21.89 -24.69 -3.33
C PRO A 221 22.91 -23.98 -2.42
N TRP A 222 23.62 -22.98 -2.95
CA TRP A 222 24.60 -22.20 -2.20
C TRP A 222 23.93 -21.17 -1.28
N ILE A 223 22.87 -20.53 -1.76
CA ILE A 223 22.07 -19.57 -0.98
C ILE A 223 21.44 -20.30 0.22
N GLY A 224 20.72 -21.40 -0.03
CA GLY A 224 20.07 -22.21 1.02
C GLY A 224 21.05 -22.73 2.06
N ALA A 225 22.20 -23.26 1.66
CA ALA A 225 23.25 -23.66 2.60
C ALA A 225 23.74 -22.48 3.47
N GLY A 226 23.94 -21.30 2.86
CA GLY A 226 24.28 -20.07 3.58
C GLY A 226 23.20 -19.60 4.56
N LEU A 227 21.93 -19.68 4.17
CA LEU A 227 20.78 -19.35 5.03
C LEU A 227 20.66 -20.32 6.21
N ASN A 228 20.87 -21.63 5.99
CA ASN A 228 20.83 -22.64 7.05
C ASN A 228 21.98 -22.46 8.05
N ILE A 229 23.18 -22.10 7.59
CA ILE A 229 24.32 -21.72 8.45
C ILE A 229 24.00 -20.45 9.25
N PHE A 230 23.38 -19.44 8.62
CA PHE A 230 23.01 -18.20 9.28
C PHE A 230 21.93 -18.40 10.36
N GLY A 231 20.83 -19.08 10.04
CA GLY A 231 19.74 -19.37 10.99
C GLY A 231 20.17 -20.25 12.17
N SER A 232 21.00 -21.27 11.93
CA SER A 232 21.56 -22.10 13.00
C SER A 232 22.67 -21.42 13.82
N SER A 233 23.32 -20.38 13.27
CA SER A 233 24.23 -19.51 14.02
C SER A 233 23.47 -18.50 14.88
N LEU A 234 22.37 -17.93 14.38
CA LEU A 234 21.45 -17.11 15.18
C LEU A 234 20.86 -17.90 16.36
N GLY A 235 20.67 -19.21 16.22
CA GLY A 235 20.29 -20.12 17.32
C GLY A 235 21.32 -20.27 18.45
N LYS A 236 22.53 -19.73 18.29
CA LYS A 236 23.65 -19.87 19.23
C LYS A 236 24.14 -18.54 19.81
N VAL A 237 23.47 -17.42 19.50
CA VAL A 237 23.81 -16.10 20.04
C VAL A 237 23.40 -16.06 21.52
N PRO A 238 24.33 -15.80 22.45
CA PRO A 238 23.99 -15.78 23.87
C PRO A 238 23.23 -14.50 24.25
N TYR A 239 22.40 -14.61 25.29
CA TYR A 239 21.67 -13.50 25.92
C TYR A 239 20.64 -12.74 25.04
N GLY A 240 20.21 -13.31 23.90
CA GLY A 240 19.13 -12.74 23.08
C GLY A 240 19.52 -11.46 22.33
N PHE A 241 20.81 -11.21 22.11
CA PHE A 241 21.31 -10.00 21.44
C PHE A 241 20.91 -9.92 19.95
N GLU A 242 20.63 -11.06 19.31
CA GLU A 242 20.04 -11.13 17.98
C GLU A 242 18.59 -10.63 17.96
N SER A 243 17.81 -10.95 18.99
CA SER A 243 16.46 -10.41 19.19
C SER A 243 16.50 -8.91 19.50
N PHE A 244 17.51 -8.44 20.26
CA PHE A 244 17.74 -7.00 20.46
C PHE A 244 17.98 -6.25 19.14
N ILE A 245 18.96 -6.71 18.34
CA ILE A 245 19.29 -6.09 17.04
C ILE A 245 18.07 -6.12 16.11
N PHE A 246 17.37 -7.25 16.04
CA PHE A 246 16.13 -7.37 15.26
C PHE A 246 15.10 -6.33 15.68
N GLY A 247 14.79 -6.25 16.98
CA GLY A 247 13.79 -5.33 17.51
C GLY A 247 14.10 -3.86 17.25
N PHE A 248 15.38 -3.48 17.35
CA PHE A 248 15.81 -2.11 17.04
C PHE A 248 15.60 -1.78 15.55
N ILE A 249 16.01 -2.67 14.65
CA ILE A 249 15.93 -2.44 13.20
C ILE A 249 14.49 -2.52 12.71
N GLU A 250 13.71 -3.50 13.16
CA GLU A 250 12.29 -3.68 12.83
C GLU A 250 11.50 -2.40 13.15
N ARG A 251 11.60 -1.92 14.40
CA ARG A 251 10.91 -0.71 14.85
C ARG A 251 11.43 0.55 14.15
N SER A 252 12.74 0.64 13.91
CA SER A 252 13.36 1.74 13.17
C SER A 252 12.91 1.85 11.69
N LEU A 253 12.41 0.76 11.09
CA LEU A 253 12.01 0.70 9.68
C LEU A 253 10.51 0.90 9.42
N ILE A 254 9.67 0.97 10.47
CA ILE A 254 8.23 1.27 10.35
C ILE A 254 7.93 2.60 9.64
N PRO A 255 8.62 3.74 9.92
CA PRO A 255 8.40 5.02 9.23
C PRO A 255 8.44 4.93 7.70
N PHE A 256 9.27 4.03 7.18
CA PHE A 256 9.46 3.81 5.75
C PHE A 256 8.48 2.75 5.18
N GLY A 257 7.96 1.87 6.02
CA GLY A 257 7.24 0.64 5.62
C GLY A 257 8.19 -0.52 5.26
N LEU A 258 9.49 -0.39 5.57
CA LEU A 258 10.51 -1.37 5.19
C LEU A 258 10.63 -2.53 6.19
N HIS A 259 10.01 -2.42 7.36
CA HIS A 259 10.08 -3.44 8.40
C HIS A 259 9.59 -4.82 7.92
N HIS A 260 8.51 -4.90 7.13
CA HIS A 260 8.08 -6.15 6.48
C HIS A 260 9.17 -6.77 5.60
N VAL A 261 9.89 -5.95 4.83
CA VAL A 261 10.97 -6.40 3.93
C VAL A 261 12.16 -6.91 4.73
N PHE A 262 12.48 -6.24 5.85
CA PHE A 262 13.55 -6.62 6.75
C PHE A 262 13.26 -7.93 7.49
N TYR A 263 12.06 -8.11 8.04
CA TYR A 263 11.76 -9.32 8.81
C TYR A 263 11.43 -10.52 7.92
N SER A 264 10.93 -10.35 6.69
CA SER A 264 10.45 -11.47 5.85
C SER A 264 11.46 -12.61 5.62
N PRO A 265 12.76 -12.36 5.39
CA PRO A 265 13.77 -13.42 5.38
C PRO A 265 13.79 -14.25 6.67
N LEU A 266 13.79 -13.60 7.83
CA LEU A 266 13.85 -14.27 9.14
C LEU A 266 12.52 -14.94 9.50
N TRP A 267 11.40 -14.33 9.12
CA TRP A 267 10.06 -14.80 9.46
C TRP A 267 9.58 -15.95 8.56
N TYR A 268 9.99 -15.99 7.28
CA TYR A 268 9.39 -16.86 6.26
C TYR A 268 10.39 -17.70 5.45
N SER A 269 11.66 -17.80 5.88
CA SER A 269 12.69 -18.64 5.24
C SER A 269 13.69 -19.20 6.25
N SER A 270 14.50 -20.19 5.85
CA SER A 270 15.50 -20.83 6.71
C SER A 270 16.55 -19.88 7.31
N ALA A 271 16.63 -18.62 6.86
CA ALA A 271 17.40 -17.56 7.50
C ALA A 271 17.02 -17.33 8.98
N GLY A 272 15.78 -17.59 9.39
CA GLY A 272 15.35 -17.56 10.79
C GLY A 272 15.55 -18.86 11.57
N GLY A 273 15.98 -19.92 10.87
CA GLY A 273 15.96 -21.32 11.32
C GLY A 273 15.06 -22.18 10.45
N ASP A 274 15.37 -23.48 10.40
CA ASP A 274 14.64 -24.51 9.65
C ASP A 274 14.48 -25.72 10.57
N VAL A 275 13.24 -26.02 10.96
CA VAL A 275 12.97 -27.08 11.95
C VAL A 275 13.26 -28.46 11.35
N ASN A 276 13.05 -28.68 10.04
CA ASN A 276 13.38 -29.96 9.40
C ASN A 276 14.90 -30.19 9.44
N SER A 277 15.68 -29.20 8.98
CA SER A 277 17.14 -29.28 8.95
C SER A 277 17.73 -29.49 10.36
N LEU A 278 17.21 -28.79 11.37
CA LEU A 278 17.66 -28.94 12.75
C LEU A 278 17.24 -30.28 13.37
N LEU A 279 16.02 -30.75 13.08
CA LEU A 279 15.51 -32.03 13.58
C LEU A 279 16.32 -33.21 13.02
N GLN A 280 16.57 -33.26 11.71
CA GLN A 280 17.42 -34.31 11.12
C GLN A 280 18.85 -34.25 11.68
N THR A 281 19.43 -33.05 11.80
CA THR A 281 20.79 -32.87 12.36
C THR A 281 20.87 -33.35 13.81
N TRP A 282 19.87 -33.02 14.64
CA TRP A 282 19.83 -33.42 16.04
C TRP A 282 19.64 -34.93 16.21
N ILE A 283 18.74 -35.54 15.44
CA ILE A 283 18.50 -37.00 15.40
C ILE A 283 19.79 -37.73 15.02
N GLN A 284 20.44 -37.34 13.92
CA GLN A 284 21.70 -37.94 13.49
C GLN A 284 22.77 -37.81 14.60
N THR A 285 22.88 -36.63 15.21
CA THR A 285 23.82 -36.40 16.32
C THR A 285 23.51 -37.31 17.53
N GLN A 286 22.24 -37.58 17.86
CA GLN A 286 21.90 -38.49 18.96
C GLN A 286 22.23 -39.95 18.57
N GLN A 287 21.93 -40.35 17.34
CA GLN A 287 22.23 -41.69 16.82
C GLN A 287 23.74 -41.96 16.81
N ASP A 288 24.55 -41.01 16.34
CA ASP A 288 26.02 -41.10 16.30
C ASP A 288 26.64 -41.12 17.71
N THR A 289 26.01 -40.46 18.69
CA THR A 289 26.53 -40.34 20.06
C THR A 289 26.14 -41.50 20.97
N TYR A 290 24.93 -42.06 20.80
CA TYR A 290 24.33 -43.03 21.74
C TYR A 290 23.94 -44.38 21.11
N GLY A 291 23.91 -44.50 19.78
CA GLY A 291 23.48 -45.71 19.07
C GLY A 291 22.11 -46.21 19.57
N ASP A 292 22.01 -47.52 19.84
CA ASP A 292 20.80 -48.18 20.36
C ASP A 292 20.31 -47.64 21.73
N SER A 293 21.08 -46.78 22.41
CA SER A 293 20.65 -46.11 23.63
C SER A 293 19.84 -44.83 23.38
N PHE A 294 19.72 -44.37 22.12
CA PHE A 294 18.75 -43.37 21.69
C PHE A 294 17.52 -44.06 21.08
N VAL A 295 16.32 -43.70 21.56
CA VAL A 295 15.05 -44.22 21.03
C VAL A 295 14.09 -43.07 20.78
N ILE A 296 13.58 -42.99 19.55
CA ILE A 296 12.56 -42.04 19.13
C ILE A 296 11.21 -42.42 19.76
N GLY A 297 10.57 -41.47 20.45
CA GLY A 297 9.24 -41.65 21.03
C GLY A 297 8.10 -41.41 20.02
N ASN A 298 6.87 -41.67 20.44
CA ASN A 298 5.69 -41.65 19.56
C ASN A 298 5.42 -40.26 18.99
N THR A 299 5.45 -39.23 19.84
CA THR A 299 5.21 -37.83 19.45
C THR A 299 6.44 -37.19 18.77
N LEU A 300 7.65 -37.67 19.03
CA LEU A 300 8.80 -37.33 18.19
C LEU A 300 8.64 -37.91 16.77
N GLN A 301 8.15 -39.15 16.64
CA GLN A 301 7.85 -39.73 15.32
C GLN A 301 6.68 -39.04 14.62
N GLU A 302 5.62 -38.66 15.34
CA GLU A 302 4.55 -37.78 14.81
C GLU A 302 5.17 -36.48 14.22
N LEU A 303 6.06 -35.81 14.98
CA LEU A 303 6.69 -34.55 14.57
C LEU A 303 7.60 -34.72 13.35
N ILE A 304 8.45 -35.75 13.32
CA ILE A 304 9.31 -36.08 12.16
C ILE A 304 8.44 -36.23 10.91
N ASN A 305 7.37 -37.02 11.00
CA ASN A 305 6.48 -37.31 9.87
C ASN A 305 5.74 -36.05 9.38
N GLU A 306 5.26 -35.19 10.30
CA GLU A 306 4.52 -33.98 9.95
C GLU A 306 5.43 -32.89 9.35
N VAL A 307 6.67 -32.79 9.83
CA VAL A 307 7.69 -31.85 9.31
C VAL A 307 8.26 -32.29 7.96
N GLN A 308 8.53 -33.58 7.76
CA GLN A 308 9.01 -34.11 6.47
C GLN A 308 7.97 -34.01 5.35
N LYS A 309 6.66 -33.98 5.68
CA LYS A 309 5.57 -33.92 4.70
C LYS A 309 5.52 -32.61 3.91
N ASP A 310 5.81 -31.48 4.55
CA ASP A 310 5.92 -30.16 3.92
C ASP A 310 6.96 -29.30 4.66
N PRO A 311 8.26 -29.48 4.37
CA PRO A 311 9.30 -28.74 5.07
C PRO A 311 9.23 -27.22 4.86
N THR A 312 8.53 -26.72 3.82
CA THR A 312 8.45 -25.28 3.54
C THR A 312 7.70 -24.51 4.63
N LYS A 313 6.68 -25.15 5.24
CA LYS A 313 5.95 -24.64 6.40
C LYS A 313 6.82 -24.45 7.64
N TYR A 314 7.94 -25.15 7.72
CA TYR A 314 8.79 -25.26 8.90
C TYR A 314 10.14 -24.53 8.77
N ALA A 315 10.29 -23.71 7.73
CA ALA A 315 11.42 -22.81 7.53
C ALA A 315 11.01 -21.34 7.75
N GLY A 316 11.69 -20.63 8.65
CA GLY A 316 11.37 -19.27 9.09
C GLY A 316 10.66 -19.21 10.44
N ASP A 317 10.96 -18.19 11.25
CA ASP A 317 10.49 -18.08 12.63
C ASP A 317 8.96 -17.98 12.73
N SER A 318 8.33 -17.12 11.93
CA SER A 318 6.86 -16.96 11.91
C SER A 318 6.19 -18.20 11.29
N THR A 319 6.62 -18.65 10.11
CA THR A 319 6.06 -19.83 9.43
C THR A 319 6.15 -21.10 10.27
N ALA A 320 7.33 -21.41 10.82
CA ALA A 320 7.50 -22.59 11.67
C ALA A 320 6.71 -22.46 12.98
N SER A 321 6.73 -21.29 13.64
CA SER A 321 5.99 -21.08 14.90
C SER A 321 4.49 -21.32 14.74
N LEU A 322 3.89 -20.85 13.64
CA LEU A 322 2.47 -21.00 13.33
C LEU A 322 2.12 -22.41 12.86
N SER A 323 3.00 -23.08 12.12
CA SER A 323 2.78 -24.47 11.68
C SER A 323 2.86 -25.45 12.86
N LEU A 324 3.79 -25.23 13.80
CA LEU A 324 3.93 -26.01 15.03
C LEU A 324 2.76 -25.83 16.03
N LEU A 325 1.97 -24.75 15.92
CA LEU A 325 0.68 -24.67 16.61
C LEU A 325 -0.28 -25.77 16.12
N GLY A 326 -0.26 -26.06 14.81
CA GLY A 326 -1.08 -27.09 14.17
C GLY A 326 -0.77 -28.53 14.62
N PHE A 327 0.45 -28.79 15.11
CA PHE A 327 0.88 -30.12 15.56
C PHE A 327 -0.04 -30.67 16.66
N SER A 328 -0.51 -31.92 16.54
CA SER A 328 -1.57 -32.46 17.42
C SER A 328 -1.13 -32.68 18.88
N SER A 329 0.16 -32.86 19.12
CA SER A 329 0.73 -33.07 20.45
C SER A 329 1.28 -31.76 21.03
N SER A 330 1.19 -31.62 22.36
CA SER A 330 1.77 -30.47 23.08
C SER A 330 3.19 -30.73 23.60
N THR A 331 3.61 -31.99 23.62
CA THR A 331 4.93 -32.44 24.04
C THR A 331 5.63 -33.24 22.94
N VAL A 332 6.93 -33.44 23.10
CA VAL A 332 7.79 -34.35 22.34
C VAL A 332 8.43 -35.35 23.31
N ASP A 333 8.45 -36.63 22.95
CA ASP A 333 9.01 -37.73 23.75
C ASP A 333 10.18 -38.44 23.07
N TYR A 334 11.21 -38.76 23.83
CA TYR A 334 12.38 -39.52 23.38
C TYR A 334 13.11 -40.15 24.57
N THR A 335 13.95 -41.15 24.33
CA THR A 335 14.77 -41.79 25.37
C THR A 335 16.24 -41.68 25.00
N ILE A 336 17.09 -41.31 25.95
CA ILE A 336 18.57 -41.34 25.84
C ILE A 336 19.12 -42.08 27.06
N ASN A 337 20.02 -43.04 26.86
CA ASN A 337 20.67 -43.82 27.93
C ASN A 337 19.67 -44.43 28.93
N LYS A 338 18.53 -44.92 28.41
CA LYS A 338 17.39 -45.48 29.17
C LYS A 338 16.63 -44.47 30.05
N VAL A 339 16.97 -43.17 29.99
CA VAL A 339 16.19 -42.09 30.61
C VAL A 339 15.18 -41.55 29.59
N SER A 340 13.90 -41.65 29.91
CA SER A 340 12.82 -41.07 29.09
C SER A 340 12.69 -39.58 29.37
N HIS A 341 12.56 -38.80 28.31
CA HIS A 341 12.32 -37.37 28.34
C HIS A 341 10.97 -37.08 27.68
N ILE A 342 10.11 -36.33 28.37
CA ILE A 342 8.89 -35.75 27.82
C ILE A 342 8.99 -34.25 28.06
N VAL A 343 8.92 -33.45 27.00
CA VAL A 343 9.18 -31.99 27.04
C VAL A 343 8.14 -31.21 26.24
N PRO A 344 7.78 -29.97 26.63
CA PRO A 344 6.89 -29.13 25.83
C PRO A 344 7.47 -28.87 24.43
N LEU A 345 6.61 -28.82 23.42
CA LEU A 345 6.98 -28.73 22.01
C LEU A 345 8.00 -27.60 21.72
N PHE A 346 7.70 -26.36 22.12
CA PHE A 346 8.57 -25.23 21.80
C PHE A 346 9.91 -25.29 22.56
N THR A 347 9.91 -25.83 23.79
CA THR A 347 11.12 -26.12 24.55
C THR A 347 11.97 -27.22 23.89
N PHE A 348 11.37 -28.17 23.18
CA PHE A 348 12.13 -29.13 22.36
C PHE A 348 12.74 -28.46 21.12
N ILE A 349 12.00 -27.62 20.39
CA ILE A 349 12.53 -26.92 19.21
C ILE A 349 13.67 -25.95 19.60
N GLU A 350 13.60 -25.33 20.77
CA GLU A 350 14.70 -24.54 21.33
C GLU A 350 15.95 -25.40 21.60
N ARG A 351 15.79 -26.58 22.24
CA ARG A 351 16.89 -27.51 22.53
C ARG A 351 17.62 -28.01 21.29
N ILE A 352 16.94 -28.18 20.15
CA ILE A 352 17.58 -28.57 18.88
C ILE A 352 18.19 -27.40 18.11
N GLY A 353 18.10 -26.16 18.64
CA GLY A 353 18.82 -24.99 18.13
C GLY A 353 17.96 -23.87 17.53
N MET A 354 16.63 -23.87 17.71
CA MET A 354 15.76 -22.80 17.22
C MET A 354 14.79 -22.33 18.29
N LYS A 355 15.10 -21.19 18.92
CA LYS A 355 14.13 -20.46 19.73
C LYS A 355 12.98 -19.96 18.83
N ILE A 356 11.84 -20.61 18.95
CA ILE A 356 10.60 -20.28 18.24
C ILE A 356 10.01 -18.96 18.76
N GLY A 357 9.60 -18.09 17.84
CA GLY A 357 8.95 -16.81 18.10
C GLY A 357 9.92 -15.66 18.48
N ARG A 358 11.24 -15.86 18.43
CA ARG A 358 12.25 -14.91 18.93
C ARG A 358 12.30 -13.57 18.17
N PHE A 359 11.72 -13.53 16.97
CA PHE A 359 11.59 -12.33 16.15
C PHE A 359 10.15 -11.79 16.15
N ALA A 360 9.32 -12.22 17.11
CA ALA A 360 7.92 -11.80 17.28
C ALA A 360 7.54 -11.47 18.74
N ASP A 361 7.95 -12.31 19.69
CA ASP A 361 7.62 -12.28 21.12
C ASP A 361 7.88 -10.92 21.83
N GLY A 362 8.92 -10.20 21.43
CA GLY A 362 9.24 -8.89 21.99
C GLY A 362 8.20 -7.80 21.74
N LYS A 363 7.25 -7.98 20.81
CA LYS A 363 6.27 -6.96 20.46
C LYS A 363 5.25 -6.70 21.57
N PHE A 364 4.78 -7.76 22.22
CA PHE A 364 3.65 -7.70 23.16
C PHE A 364 3.84 -6.70 24.31
N SER A 365 5.00 -6.73 24.99
CA SER A 365 5.24 -5.94 26.21
C SER A 365 5.12 -4.43 25.97
N PHE A 366 5.65 -3.91 24.86
CA PHE A 366 5.56 -2.46 24.57
C PHE A 366 4.28 -2.07 23.82
N MET A 367 3.67 -2.98 23.04
CA MET A 367 2.41 -2.68 22.32
C MET A 367 1.20 -2.65 23.26
N ILE A 368 1.14 -3.57 24.23
CA ILE A 368 0.01 -3.72 25.17
C ILE A 368 0.13 -2.77 26.36
N PHE A 369 1.35 -2.36 26.74
CA PHE A 369 1.57 -1.55 27.95
C PHE A 369 2.34 -0.24 27.72
N GLY A 370 3.48 -0.30 27.01
CA GLY A 370 4.34 0.88 26.78
C GLY A 370 3.66 1.99 25.97
N LEU A 371 3.11 1.67 24.80
CA LEU A 371 2.42 2.64 23.93
C LEU A 371 1.13 3.21 24.57
N PRO A 372 0.30 2.43 25.28
CA PRO A 372 -0.78 2.96 26.11
C PRO A 372 -0.32 3.87 27.25
N ALA A 373 0.85 3.61 27.87
CA ALA A 373 1.43 4.51 28.87
C ALA A 373 1.94 5.83 28.25
N ALA A 374 2.51 5.78 27.04
CA ALA A 374 2.83 6.98 26.25
C ALA A 374 1.55 7.77 25.89
N ALA A 375 0.49 7.08 25.48
CA ALA A 375 -0.83 7.68 25.23
C ALA A 375 -1.39 8.39 26.48
N ALA A 376 -1.35 7.74 27.64
CA ALA A 376 -1.74 8.35 28.92
C ALA A 376 -0.88 9.59 29.26
N ALA A 377 0.42 9.54 28.96
CA ALA A 377 1.31 10.69 29.12
C ALA A 377 0.94 11.86 28.19
N MET A 378 0.57 11.62 26.93
CA MET A 378 0.07 12.67 26.02
C MET A 378 -1.20 13.34 26.58
N ILE A 379 -2.17 12.53 27.03
CA ILE A 379 -3.45 13.02 27.58
C ILE A 379 -3.21 13.85 28.85
N LEU A 380 -2.38 13.37 29.79
CA LEU A 380 -2.10 14.10 31.02
C LEU A 380 -1.16 15.30 30.82
N ALA A 381 -0.33 15.30 29.76
CA ALA A 381 0.50 16.45 29.42
C ALA A 381 -0.31 17.62 28.83
N ALA A 382 -1.50 17.38 28.25
CA ALA A 382 -2.39 18.42 27.77
C ALA A 382 -2.93 19.32 28.92
N PRO A 383 -3.20 20.62 28.66
CA PRO A 383 -3.95 21.50 29.56
C PRO A 383 -5.30 20.89 29.93
N LYS A 384 -5.79 21.13 31.15
CA LYS A 384 -6.95 20.42 31.75
C LYS A 384 -8.19 20.49 30.86
N GLU A 385 -8.46 21.68 30.34
CA GLU A 385 -9.50 22.06 29.38
C GLU A 385 -9.44 21.21 28.09
N ASN A 386 -8.24 20.94 27.57
CA ASN A 386 -8.04 20.19 26.34
C ASN A 386 -7.93 18.68 26.55
N ARG A 387 -7.93 18.17 27.79
CA ARG A 387 -7.79 16.73 28.07
C ARG A 387 -8.93 15.90 27.51
N LYS A 388 -10.15 16.44 27.43
CA LYS A 388 -11.29 15.73 26.82
C LYS A 388 -11.08 15.49 25.32
N LEU A 389 -10.52 16.48 24.61
CA LEU A 389 -10.13 16.37 23.22
C LEU A 389 -8.97 15.37 23.07
N ALA A 390 -7.90 15.53 23.85
CA ALA A 390 -6.74 14.63 23.82
C ALA A 390 -7.14 13.16 24.08
N LEU A 391 -8.05 12.92 25.03
CA LEU A 391 -8.59 11.59 25.34
C LEU A 391 -9.36 11.02 24.15
N GLY A 392 -10.30 11.78 23.56
CA GLY A 392 -11.04 11.37 22.37
C GLY A 392 -10.14 11.05 21.17
N THR A 393 -9.06 11.81 20.97
CA THR A 393 -8.10 11.60 19.88
C THR A 393 -7.15 10.42 20.12
N VAL A 394 -6.66 10.23 21.35
CA VAL A 394 -5.53 9.32 21.64
C VAL A 394 -5.99 7.94 22.14
N VAL A 395 -7.09 7.84 22.89
CA VAL A 395 -7.58 6.55 23.42
C VAL A 395 -7.93 5.54 22.32
N PRO A 396 -8.59 5.90 21.19
CA PRO A 396 -8.86 4.94 20.12
C PRO A 396 -7.59 4.32 19.55
N ALA A 397 -6.51 5.09 19.41
CA ALA A 397 -5.21 4.57 18.96
C ALA A 397 -4.52 3.68 20.00
N ALA A 398 -4.58 4.06 21.29
CA ALA A 398 -4.11 3.22 22.39
C ALA A 398 -4.86 1.87 22.43
N PHE A 399 -6.18 1.89 22.24
CA PHE A 399 -7.01 0.70 22.19
C PHE A 399 -6.68 -0.19 20.98
N THR A 400 -6.48 0.40 19.80
CA THR A 400 -6.00 -0.33 18.60
C THR A 400 -4.63 -1.00 18.86
N SER A 401 -3.67 -0.31 19.47
CA SER A 401 -2.37 -0.88 19.84
C SER A 401 -2.51 -2.05 20.83
N ILE A 402 -3.41 -1.95 21.81
CA ILE A 402 -3.69 -3.04 22.76
C ILE A 402 -4.34 -4.23 22.06
N ILE A 403 -5.39 -4.01 21.27
CA ILE A 403 -6.23 -5.08 20.73
C ILE A 403 -5.55 -5.81 19.57
N THR A 404 -5.09 -5.07 18.56
CA THR A 404 -4.60 -5.64 17.28
C THR A 404 -3.09 -5.49 17.08
N GLY A 405 -2.37 -4.85 18.00
CA GLY A 405 -0.94 -4.58 17.86
C GLY A 405 -0.59 -3.62 16.72
N VAL A 406 -1.55 -2.86 16.19
CA VAL A 406 -1.32 -1.83 15.16
C VAL A 406 -0.90 -0.53 15.84
N THR A 407 0.37 -0.16 15.69
CA THR A 407 1.05 0.85 16.51
C THR A 407 1.18 2.21 15.83
N GLU A 408 1.10 2.23 14.51
CA GLU A 408 1.35 3.39 13.64
C GLU A 408 0.57 4.67 14.03
N PRO A 409 -0.72 4.63 14.43
CA PRO A 409 -1.45 5.85 14.81
C PRO A 409 -0.83 6.59 16.00
N ILE A 410 -0.21 5.86 16.94
CA ILE A 410 0.50 6.45 18.09
C ILE A 410 1.94 6.79 17.68
N GLU A 411 2.63 5.83 17.06
CA GLU A 411 4.04 5.94 16.68
C GLU A 411 4.33 7.13 15.77
N PHE A 412 3.56 7.28 14.69
CA PHE A 412 3.72 8.40 13.76
C PHE A 412 3.49 9.75 14.44
N THR A 413 2.68 9.81 15.49
CA THR A 413 2.43 11.04 16.24
C THR A 413 3.67 11.53 16.97
N PHE A 414 4.40 10.67 17.70
CA PHE A 414 5.63 11.11 18.38
C PHE A 414 6.87 11.07 17.48
N LEU A 415 6.91 10.22 16.46
CA LEU A 415 7.93 10.21 15.40
C LEU A 415 8.11 11.59 14.74
N PHE A 416 7.01 12.21 14.31
CA PHE A 416 7.06 13.49 13.59
C PHE A 416 7.12 14.73 14.50
N LEU A 417 6.81 14.58 15.80
CA LEU A 417 7.02 15.64 16.81
C LEU A 417 8.43 15.61 17.41
N ALA A 418 8.98 14.41 17.65
CA ALA A 418 10.27 14.20 18.31
C ALA A 418 10.95 12.91 17.79
N PRO A 419 11.68 12.98 16.65
CA PRO A 419 12.44 11.85 16.10
C PRO A 419 13.31 11.09 17.12
N LEU A 420 13.93 11.81 18.06
CA LEU A 420 14.76 11.22 19.12
C LEU A 420 13.94 10.39 20.13
N LEU A 421 12.68 10.74 20.39
CA LEU A 421 11.77 9.95 21.24
C LEU A 421 11.34 8.65 20.54
N PHE A 422 11.29 8.65 19.20
CA PHE A 422 11.08 7.43 18.42
C PHE A 422 12.34 6.56 18.34
N TRP A 423 13.40 7.02 17.68
CA TRP A 423 14.60 6.19 17.43
C TRP A 423 15.51 6.01 18.65
N GLY A 424 15.65 7.04 19.49
CA GLY A 424 16.54 7.00 20.65
C GLY A 424 15.93 6.40 21.92
N PHE A 425 14.60 6.39 22.04
CA PHE A 425 13.91 5.77 23.18
C PHE A 425 12.99 4.62 22.75
N HIS A 426 11.94 4.87 21.96
CA HIS A 426 10.93 3.85 21.70
C HIS A 426 11.47 2.61 20.95
N ALA A 427 12.25 2.81 19.88
CA ALA A 427 12.88 1.70 19.14
C ALA A 427 13.92 0.94 19.98
N LEU A 428 14.61 1.63 20.88
CA LEU A 428 15.54 1.04 21.84
C LEU A 428 14.81 0.23 22.93
N MET A 429 13.67 0.71 23.42
CA MET A 429 12.82 -0.04 24.35
C MET A 429 12.14 -1.22 23.65
N ALA A 430 11.78 -1.12 22.37
CA ALA A 430 11.33 -2.28 21.59
C ALA A 430 12.45 -3.34 21.53
N ALA A 431 13.67 -2.96 21.20
CA ALA A 431 14.85 -3.84 21.20
C ALA A 431 15.05 -4.57 22.55
N PHE A 432 14.98 -3.83 23.67
CA PHE A 432 15.04 -4.45 25.00
C PHE A 432 13.86 -5.41 25.26
N SER A 433 12.67 -5.13 24.76
CA SER A 433 11.50 -6.02 24.93
C SER A 433 11.71 -7.36 24.21
N PHE A 434 12.27 -7.34 22.99
CA PHE A 434 12.70 -8.55 22.29
C PHE A 434 13.82 -9.30 23.02
N MET A 435 14.82 -8.58 23.54
CA MET A 435 15.91 -9.19 24.32
C MET A 435 15.39 -9.87 25.61
N PHE A 436 14.49 -9.22 26.34
CA PHE A 436 13.92 -9.76 27.59
C PHE A 436 12.93 -10.90 27.35
N ALA A 437 12.12 -10.85 26.27
CA ALA A 437 11.29 -11.99 25.88
C ALA A 437 12.15 -13.20 25.46
N ASN A 438 13.27 -12.96 24.77
CA ASN A 438 14.25 -13.99 24.46
C ASN A 438 14.86 -14.61 25.73
N LEU A 439 15.46 -13.80 26.60
CA LEU A 439 16.05 -14.21 27.87
C LEU A 439 15.09 -14.93 28.83
N ALA A 440 13.78 -14.63 28.76
CA ALA A 440 12.76 -15.25 29.59
C ALA A 440 12.18 -16.57 29.00
N GLY A 441 12.72 -17.06 27.88
CA GLY A 441 12.27 -18.30 27.24
C GLY A 441 10.85 -18.20 26.65
N VAL A 442 10.46 -17.05 26.12
CA VAL A 442 9.12 -16.84 25.56
C VAL A 442 9.01 -17.50 24.18
N HIS A 443 7.93 -18.23 23.94
CA HIS A 443 7.65 -18.87 22.66
C HIS A 443 6.22 -18.54 22.21
N ILE A 444 5.99 -17.30 21.79
CA ILE A 444 4.70 -16.85 21.27
C ILE A 444 4.81 -16.67 19.74
N PRO A 445 4.21 -17.57 18.94
CA PRO A 445 4.04 -17.38 17.50
C PRO A 445 3.32 -16.08 17.15
N MET A 446 3.51 -15.59 15.92
CA MET A 446 2.82 -14.40 15.43
C MET A 446 2.53 -14.49 13.94
N ALA A 447 1.29 -14.17 13.59
CA ALA A 447 0.81 -14.10 12.22
C ALA A 447 0.41 -12.69 11.78
N PHE A 448 0.05 -11.79 12.72
CA PHE A 448 -0.32 -10.40 12.43
C PHE A 448 0.58 -9.39 13.15
N SER A 449 0.36 -9.16 14.45
CA SER A 449 1.16 -8.22 15.25
C SER A 449 1.19 -8.63 16.74
N GLY A 450 1.66 -7.74 17.62
CA GLY A 450 1.79 -7.99 19.06
C GLY A 450 0.57 -7.59 19.90
N GLY A 451 -0.66 -7.80 19.40
CA GLY A 451 -1.88 -7.45 20.11
C GLY A 451 -2.25 -8.43 21.24
N ILE A 452 -3.18 -8.05 22.12
CA ILE A 452 -3.73 -8.97 23.13
C ILE A 452 -4.52 -10.11 22.47
N LEU A 453 -5.04 -9.92 21.25
CA LEU A 453 -5.65 -11.00 20.46
C LEU A 453 -4.60 -12.04 20.05
N ASP A 454 -3.48 -11.62 19.45
CA ASP A 454 -2.37 -12.51 19.13
C ASP A 454 -1.79 -13.19 20.39
N MET A 455 -1.71 -12.47 21.53
CA MET A 455 -1.33 -13.03 22.85
C MET A 455 -2.30 -14.12 23.32
N LEU A 456 -3.61 -13.89 23.22
CA LEU A 456 -4.64 -14.88 23.59
C LEU A 456 -4.56 -16.13 22.72
N LEU A 457 -4.44 -15.95 21.41
CA LEU A 457 -4.52 -17.01 20.41
C LEU A 457 -3.24 -17.84 20.30
N TYR A 458 -2.07 -17.20 20.42
CA TYR A 458 -0.76 -17.85 20.20
C TYR A 458 0.07 -17.99 21.47
N GLY A 459 -0.25 -17.26 22.55
CA GLY A 459 0.38 -17.38 23.85
C GLY A 459 -0.44 -18.17 24.85
N ILE A 460 -1.68 -17.74 25.12
CA ILE A 460 -2.49 -18.25 26.24
C ILE A 460 -3.15 -19.60 25.92
N ILE A 461 -3.89 -19.70 24.80
CA ILE A 461 -4.57 -20.95 24.41
C ILE A 461 -3.60 -22.14 24.24
N PRO A 462 -2.48 -22.02 23.48
CA PRO A 462 -1.54 -23.13 23.27
C PRO A 462 -0.48 -23.26 24.38
N VAL A 463 -0.72 -22.74 25.60
CA VAL A 463 0.29 -22.72 26.69
C VAL A 463 0.94 -24.07 26.99
N ALA A 464 0.22 -25.19 26.81
CA ALA A 464 0.73 -26.55 26.98
C ALA A 464 1.92 -26.90 26.06
N LYS A 465 2.09 -26.20 24.92
CA LYS A 465 3.25 -26.31 24.02
C LYS A 465 4.51 -25.62 24.57
N GLY A 466 4.40 -24.90 25.70
CA GLY A 466 5.50 -24.20 26.37
C GLY A 466 5.65 -22.74 25.92
N THR A 467 4.57 -21.96 25.81
CA THR A 467 4.63 -20.57 25.30
C THR A 467 5.26 -19.56 26.25
N ASN A 468 5.19 -19.83 27.56
CA ASN A 468 5.63 -18.94 28.64
C ASN A 468 5.04 -17.52 28.56
N PHE A 469 3.77 -17.42 28.13
CA PHE A 469 3.08 -16.17 27.74
C PHE A 469 3.00 -15.09 28.83
N TRP A 470 3.18 -15.45 30.10
CA TRP A 470 3.12 -14.53 31.24
C TRP A 470 4.29 -13.55 31.26
N TRP A 471 5.46 -13.91 30.70
CA TRP A 471 6.65 -13.07 30.78
C TRP A 471 6.52 -11.71 30.07
N PRO A 472 5.99 -11.60 28.83
CA PRO A 472 5.71 -10.29 28.23
C PRO A 472 4.69 -9.44 29.00
N LEU A 473 3.81 -10.05 29.80
CA LEU A 473 2.93 -9.31 30.71
C LEU A 473 3.74 -8.73 31.89
N VAL A 474 4.61 -9.52 32.51
CA VAL A 474 5.51 -9.07 33.60
C VAL A 474 6.47 -7.98 33.11
N ILE A 475 7.10 -8.19 31.95
CA ILE A 475 7.97 -7.19 31.29
C ILE A 475 7.15 -5.92 30.97
N GLY A 476 5.94 -6.10 30.42
CA GLY A 476 5.04 -5.01 30.04
C GLY A 476 4.59 -4.14 31.21
N LEU A 477 4.30 -4.72 32.38
CA LEU A 477 4.01 -3.97 33.61
C LEU A 477 5.18 -3.04 33.99
N GLY A 478 6.43 -3.49 33.81
CA GLY A 478 7.62 -2.64 33.98
C GLY A 478 7.72 -1.49 32.97
N TYR A 479 7.14 -1.65 31.77
CA TYR A 479 7.18 -0.62 30.73
C TYR A 479 6.21 0.53 31.00
N ILE A 480 5.13 0.32 31.77
CA ILE A 480 4.15 1.36 32.12
C ILE A 480 4.81 2.60 32.74
N PRO A 481 5.52 2.52 33.89
CA PRO A 481 6.14 3.69 34.49
C PRO A 481 7.24 4.30 33.60
N ILE A 482 8.05 3.47 32.94
CA ILE A 482 9.17 3.93 32.10
C ILE A 482 8.65 4.78 30.93
N TYR A 483 7.68 4.26 30.17
CA TYR A 483 7.08 4.99 29.05
C TYR A 483 6.32 6.22 29.51
N PHE A 484 5.50 6.10 30.57
CA PHE A 484 4.73 7.24 31.09
C PHE A 484 5.64 8.40 31.50
N ILE A 485 6.68 8.12 32.30
CA ILE A 485 7.64 9.11 32.79
C ILE A 485 8.38 9.76 31.62
N VAL A 486 9.02 8.96 30.75
CA VAL A 486 9.84 9.50 29.66
C VAL A 486 8.99 10.34 28.70
N PHE A 487 7.83 9.85 28.26
CA PHE A 487 6.94 10.65 27.41
C PHE A 487 6.43 11.91 28.11
N TYR A 488 5.96 11.83 29.35
CA TYR A 488 5.40 13.00 30.05
C TYR A 488 6.45 14.10 30.22
N PHE A 489 7.67 13.74 30.65
CA PHE A 489 8.77 14.69 30.79
C PHE A 489 9.23 15.23 29.43
N SER A 490 9.39 14.40 28.40
CA SER A 490 9.74 14.89 27.04
C SER A 490 8.70 15.88 26.50
N ILE A 491 7.41 15.55 26.59
CA ILE A 491 6.32 16.40 26.08
C ILE A 491 6.27 17.74 26.83
N LYS A 492 6.51 17.74 28.16
CA LYS A 492 6.55 18.96 28.97
C LYS A 492 7.84 19.78 28.80
N LYS A 493 8.99 19.13 28.63
CA LYS A 493 10.32 19.78 28.59
C LYS A 493 10.67 20.37 27.22
N PHE A 494 10.20 19.74 26.14
CA PHE A 494 10.44 20.18 24.75
C PHE A 494 9.20 20.78 24.08
N ASP A 495 8.17 21.11 24.88
CA ASP A 495 6.85 21.60 24.45
C ASP A 495 6.29 20.89 23.21
N LEU A 496 6.19 19.56 23.27
CA LEU A 496 5.73 18.79 22.12
C LEU A 496 4.23 19.01 21.91
N HIS A 497 3.85 19.39 20.68
CA HIS A 497 2.47 19.60 20.26
C HIS A 497 1.75 18.25 20.03
N THR A 498 1.59 17.45 21.08
CA THR A 498 0.73 16.25 21.08
C THR A 498 -0.75 16.66 21.06
N PRO A 499 -1.70 15.76 20.78
CA PRO A 499 -3.12 16.10 20.83
C PRO A 499 -3.52 16.81 22.14
N GLY A 500 -4.19 17.96 22.00
CA GLY A 500 -4.53 18.87 23.10
C GLY A 500 -3.46 19.92 23.46
N ARG A 501 -2.26 19.90 22.86
CA ARG A 501 -1.15 20.85 23.11
C ARG A 501 -0.76 21.63 21.84
N GLY A 502 -0.38 22.90 22.00
CA GLY A 502 0.18 23.72 20.90
C GLY A 502 -0.74 23.82 19.67
N GLY A 503 -2.04 23.71 19.90
CA GLY A 503 -3.06 23.62 18.87
C GLY A 503 -3.08 22.33 18.03
N ASN A 504 -2.28 21.31 18.33
CA ASN A 504 -2.49 20.01 17.72
C ASN A 504 -3.72 19.33 18.34
N THR A 505 -4.56 18.75 17.48
CA THR A 505 -5.80 18.07 17.82
C THR A 505 -5.93 16.71 17.14
N LYS A 506 -4.84 16.23 16.51
CA LYS A 506 -4.83 15.06 15.65
C LYS A 506 -3.61 14.19 15.91
N LEU A 507 -3.79 12.89 15.76
CA LEU A 507 -2.69 11.99 15.50
C LEU A 507 -2.12 12.29 14.10
N PHE A 508 -0.82 12.12 13.93
CA PHE A 508 -0.17 12.24 12.62
C PHE A 508 -0.17 10.87 11.92
N THR A 509 -0.24 10.89 10.59
CA THR A 509 -0.24 9.70 9.74
C THR A 509 0.93 9.72 8.75
N LYS A 510 1.19 8.58 8.09
CA LYS A 510 2.14 8.51 6.96
C LYS A 510 1.75 9.46 5.81
N ALA A 511 0.45 9.75 5.65
CA ALA A 511 -0.07 10.70 4.67
C ALA A 511 0.25 12.16 5.04
N ASP A 512 0.16 12.54 6.32
CA ASP A 512 0.56 13.88 6.79
C ASP A 512 2.04 14.16 6.49
N TYR A 513 2.91 13.17 6.70
CA TYR A 513 4.33 13.29 6.37
C TYR A 513 4.64 13.21 4.87
N LEU A 514 3.83 12.49 4.07
CA LEU A 514 3.89 12.56 2.61
C LEU A 514 3.55 13.97 2.11
N ALA A 515 2.48 14.59 2.62
CA ALA A 515 2.10 15.95 2.27
C ALA A 515 3.16 16.98 2.70
N LYS A 516 3.66 16.89 3.94
CA LYS A 516 4.68 17.81 4.48
C LYS A 516 6.01 17.74 3.70
N SER A 517 6.42 16.52 3.32
CA SER A 517 7.63 16.28 2.50
C SER A 517 7.52 16.77 1.04
N ASN A 518 6.31 17.06 0.55
CA ASN A 518 6.09 17.73 -0.74
C ASN A 518 5.97 19.25 -0.61
N SER A 519 6.01 19.80 0.62
CA SER A 519 5.86 21.22 0.93
C SER A 519 7.12 21.84 1.58
N ASP A 520 8.30 21.25 1.35
CA ASP A 520 9.61 21.77 1.80
C ASP A 520 10.05 23.10 1.14
N ASN A 521 9.18 23.76 0.36
CA ASN A 521 9.30 25.19 0.08
C ASN A 521 8.85 25.98 1.32
N LYS A 522 9.79 26.28 2.22
CA LYS A 522 9.55 27.12 3.41
C LYS A 522 8.86 28.45 3.04
N THR A 523 7.67 28.67 3.59
CA THR A 523 7.12 30.00 3.85
C THR A 523 6.86 30.13 5.35
N ASP A 524 7.15 31.32 5.90
CA ASP A 524 7.52 31.46 7.31
C ASP A 524 6.31 31.78 8.21
N SER A 525 5.35 30.86 8.27
CA SER A 525 4.15 30.99 9.11
C SER A 525 3.73 29.68 9.78
N ASN A 526 3.47 29.73 11.09
CA ASN A 526 2.86 28.63 11.87
C ASN A 526 1.35 28.43 11.56
N LEU A 527 0.84 29.10 10.52
CA LEU A 527 -0.54 29.05 10.06
C LEU A 527 -0.69 27.89 9.06
N ASP A 528 -1.59 26.96 9.32
CA ASP A 528 -1.81 25.84 8.41
C ASP A 528 -2.60 26.29 7.17
N PRO A 529 -2.07 26.11 5.94
CA PRO A 529 -2.73 26.61 4.73
C PRO A 529 -4.13 26.03 4.50
N GLN A 530 -4.37 24.78 4.91
CA GLN A 530 -5.67 24.14 4.75
C GLN A 530 -6.68 24.66 5.76
N ALA A 531 -6.31 24.79 7.04
CA ALA A 531 -7.19 25.36 8.06
C ALA A 531 -7.57 26.81 7.73
N TYR A 532 -6.59 27.62 7.27
CA TYR A 532 -6.85 28.98 6.80
C TYR A 532 -7.78 29.02 5.58
N ALA A 533 -7.51 28.20 4.56
CA ALA A 533 -8.34 28.17 3.35
C ALA A 533 -9.78 27.74 3.63
N ILE A 534 -10.00 26.79 4.57
CA ILE A 534 -11.36 26.37 4.97
C ILE A 534 -12.09 27.49 5.73
N VAL A 535 -11.45 28.16 6.69
CA VAL A 535 -12.09 29.27 7.42
C VAL A 535 -12.43 30.42 6.47
N LYS A 536 -11.52 30.78 5.56
CA LYS A 536 -11.78 31.76 4.50
C LYS A 536 -12.89 31.29 3.55
N GLY A 537 -13.00 29.98 3.30
CA GLY A 537 -14.10 29.35 2.57
C GLY A 537 -15.45 29.42 3.28
N PHE A 538 -15.50 29.52 4.61
CA PHE A 538 -16.72 29.79 5.36
C PHE A 538 -17.03 31.29 5.55
N GLY A 539 -16.31 32.18 4.85
CA GLY A 539 -16.50 33.64 4.95
C GLY A 539 -15.64 34.31 6.03
N GLY A 540 -14.62 33.61 6.53
CA GLY A 540 -13.66 34.11 7.52
C GLY A 540 -14.11 33.96 8.97
N THR A 541 -13.21 34.23 9.91
CA THR A 541 -13.45 34.02 11.36
C THR A 541 -14.62 34.84 11.91
N GLU A 542 -14.93 35.98 11.30
CA GLU A 542 -16.04 36.84 11.68
C GLU A 542 -17.40 36.34 11.20
N ASN A 543 -17.46 35.48 10.17
CA ASN A 543 -18.73 34.91 9.70
C ASN A 543 -19.16 33.65 10.48
N ILE A 544 -18.20 32.89 11.05
CA ILE A 544 -18.49 31.63 11.74
C ILE A 544 -18.89 31.90 13.20
N ILE A 545 -20.09 31.45 13.57
CA ILE A 545 -20.66 31.49 14.92
C ILE A 545 -20.16 30.28 15.72
N ALA A 546 -20.37 29.06 15.20
CA ALA A 546 -20.00 27.81 15.89
C ALA A 546 -19.33 26.79 14.95
N TYR A 547 -18.37 26.06 15.50
CA TYR A 547 -17.44 25.18 14.77
C TYR A 547 -17.75 23.71 15.03
N ASN A 548 -18.96 23.24 14.68
CA ASN A 548 -19.36 21.85 14.93
C ASN A 548 -18.88 20.91 13.81
N ASN A 549 -18.85 19.59 14.06
CA ASN A 549 -18.59 18.58 13.03
C ASN A 549 -19.31 17.25 13.34
N CYS A 550 -19.31 16.34 12.37
CA CYS A 550 -19.50 14.90 12.56
C CYS A 550 -18.34 14.14 11.90
N ALA A 551 -18.38 12.80 11.91
CA ALA A 551 -17.30 11.95 11.39
C ALA A 551 -16.90 12.24 9.92
N SER A 552 -17.83 12.73 9.10
CA SER A 552 -17.62 12.96 7.65
C SER A 552 -17.81 14.40 7.16
N ARG A 553 -18.21 15.33 8.04
CA ARG A 553 -18.52 16.73 7.67
C ARG A 553 -18.15 17.74 8.75
N LEU A 554 -17.63 18.88 8.34
CA LEU A 554 -17.76 20.12 9.11
C LEU A 554 -19.23 20.55 9.08
N ARG A 555 -19.74 21.15 10.15
CA ARG A 555 -21.12 21.65 10.28
C ARG A 555 -21.08 22.99 11.00
N TYR A 556 -20.83 24.06 10.26
CA TYR A 556 -20.59 25.37 10.83
C TYR A 556 -21.85 26.22 10.83
N ASP A 557 -22.13 26.80 11.98
CA ASP A 557 -23.17 27.80 12.13
C ASP A 557 -22.55 29.13 11.72
N VAL A 558 -23.16 29.82 10.76
CA VAL A 558 -22.63 31.05 10.14
C VAL A 558 -23.65 32.17 10.22
N LYS A 559 -23.17 33.42 10.32
CA LYS A 559 -24.01 34.62 10.32
C LYS A 559 -24.71 34.81 8.98
N ASP A 560 -24.02 34.45 7.90
CA ASP A 560 -24.47 34.65 6.53
C ASP A 560 -23.93 33.53 5.63
N THR A 561 -24.82 32.69 5.10
CA THR A 561 -24.46 31.63 4.14
C THR A 561 -24.01 32.16 2.78
N SER A 562 -24.33 33.41 2.40
CA SER A 562 -23.88 33.99 1.12
C SER A 562 -22.37 34.30 1.09
N LYS A 563 -21.74 34.41 2.27
CA LYS A 563 -20.29 34.60 2.43
C LYS A 563 -19.50 33.28 2.39
N VAL A 564 -20.19 32.14 2.28
CA VAL A 564 -19.56 30.80 2.22
C VAL A 564 -19.20 30.48 0.77
N ASP A 565 -17.91 30.48 0.49
CA ASP A 565 -17.32 30.18 -0.81
C ASP A 565 -17.11 28.67 -0.99
N VAL A 566 -18.03 28.06 -1.74
CA VAL A 566 -18.05 26.62 -2.02
C VAL A 566 -16.79 26.15 -2.77
N GLU A 567 -16.23 26.96 -3.66
CA GLU A 567 -15.06 26.57 -4.46
C GLU A 567 -13.75 26.69 -3.66
N LYS A 568 -13.64 27.67 -2.74
CA LYS A 568 -12.58 27.69 -1.72
C LYS A 568 -12.67 26.49 -0.77
N LEU A 569 -13.88 26.09 -0.37
CA LEU A 569 -14.06 24.89 0.46
C LEU A 569 -13.69 23.60 -0.30
N LYS A 570 -14.11 23.44 -1.56
CA LYS A 570 -13.69 22.33 -2.44
C LYS A 570 -12.17 22.25 -2.57
N SER A 571 -11.53 23.34 -3.00
CA SER A 571 -10.08 23.41 -3.22
C SER A 571 -9.25 23.25 -1.95
N ALA A 572 -9.83 23.52 -0.77
CA ALA A 572 -9.24 23.20 0.53
C ALA A 572 -9.52 21.75 1.02
N GLY A 573 -10.20 20.92 0.22
CA GLY A 573 -10.37 19.49 0.43
C GLY A 573 -11.81 19.01 0.71
N ALA A 574 -12.83 19.84 0.53
CA ALA A 574 -14.22 19.39 0.63
C ALA A 574 -14.66 18.64 -0.64
N ILE A 575 -15.21 17.44 -0.47
CA ILE A 575 -15.82 16.63 -1.55
C ILE A 575 -17.09 17.33 -2.08
N ALA A 576 -17.84 17.98 -1.20
CA ALA A 576 -19.01 18.81 -1.52
C ALA A 576 -19.33 19.77 -0.36
N VAL A 577 -20.16 20.78 -0.62
CA VAL A 577 -20.71 21.68 0.40
C VAL A 577 -22.25 21.65 0.33
N LYS A 578 -22.91 21.64 1.49
CA LYS A 578 -24.38 21.65 1.61
C LYS A 578 -24.83 22.73 2.59
N PHE A 579 -25.85 23.50 2.22
CA PHE A 579 -26.51 24.45 3.11
C PHE A 579 -27.76 23.83 3.75
N GLU A 580 -28.03 24.19 5.00
CA GLU A 580 -29.21 23.75 5.75
C GLU A 580 -29.86 24.97 6.42
N GLY A 581 -30.64 25.73 5.63
CA GLY A 581 -31.17 27.03 6.02
C GLY A 581 -30.20 28.18 5.76
N LYS A 582 -30.49 29.36 6.32
CA LYS A 582 -29.71 30.61 6.11
C LYS A 582 -28.51 30.78 7.05
N THR A 583 -28.35 29.87 8.01
CA THR A 583 -27.41 30.00 9.15
C THR A 583 -26.53 28.77 9.36
N HIS A 584 -26.64 27.72 8.54
CA HIS A 584 -25.84 26.50 8.69
C HIS A 584 -25.26 26.04 7.34
N ALA A 585 -23.95 25.79 7.32
CA ALA A 585 -23.21 25.31 6.16
C ALA A 585 -22.38 24.09 6.53
N GLN A 586 -22.46 23.02 5.75
CA GLN A 586 -21.71 21.78 5.95
C GLN A 586 -20.70 21.55 4.83
N ALA A 587 -19.42 21.37 5.16
CA ALA A 587 -18.40 20.94 4.21
C ALA A 587 -18.11 19.43 4.41
N ILE A 588 -18.31 18.63 3.36
CA ILE A 588 -18.14 17.17 3.40
C ILE A 588 -16.66 16.86 3.14
N MET A 589 -15.89 16.62 4.20
CA MET A 589 -14.45 16.34 4.10
C MET A 589 -14.11 14.85 3.99
N GLY A 590 -15.12 13.96 4.07
CA GLY A 590 -14.88 12.53 4.29
C GLY A 590 -14.28 12.26 5.69
N PRO A 591 -13.59 11.14 5.91
CA PRO A 591 -13.20 10.66 7.24
C PRO A 591 -12.21 11.56 8.02
N VAL A 592 -11.68 12.62 7.39
CA VAL A 592 -10.80 13.60 8.05
C VAL A 592 -11.56 14.79 8.65
N ALA A 593 -12.90 14.84 8.60
CA ALA A 593 -13.67 16.02 9.01
C ALA A 593 -13.44 16.46 10.48
N GLU A 594 -13.39 15.50 11.41
CA GLU A 594 -13.07 15.79 12.82
C GLU A 594 -11.62 16.26 12.99
N GLN A 595 -10.71 15.58 12.28
CA GLN A 595 -9.28 15.91 12.22
C GLN A 595 -9.03 17.34 11.72
N VAL A 596 -9.85 17.82 10.78
CA VAL A 596 -9.82 19.16 10.20
C VAL A 596 -10.52 20.19 11.09
N ASN A 597 -11.68 19.87 11.68
CA ASN A 597 -12.42 20.82 12.51
C ASN A 597 -11.60 21.29 13.71
N ALA A 598 -11.00 20.33 14.43
CA ALA A 598 -10.28 20.66 15.65
C ALA A 598 -8.96 21.43 15.33
N LYS A 599 -8.34 21.16 14.17
CA LYS A 599 -7.20 21.90 13.60
C LYS A 599 -7.56 23.35 13.25
N ILE A 600 -8.80 23.61 12.86
CA ILE A 600 -9.34 24.96 12.62
C ILE A 600 -9.59 25.69 13.95
N GLN A 601 -10.29 25.06 14.89
CA GLN A 601 -10.58 25.65 16.20
C GLN A 601 -9.29 26.06 16.92
N SER A 602 -8.25 25.24 16.82
CA SER A 602 -6.99 25.45 17.51
C SER A 602 -6.12 26.58 16.95
N GLN A 603 -6.28 26.93 15.68
CA GLN A 603 -5.58 28.03 15.02
C GLN A 603 -6.43 29.29 14.88
N ARG A 604 -7.68 29.31 15.40
CA ARG A 604 -8.66 30.39 15.22
C ARG A 604 -8.10 31.80 15.48
N ASN A 605 -7.30 31.97 16.53
CA ASN A 605 -6.71 33.28 16.87
C ASN A 605 -5.65 33.72 15.84
N LEU A 606 -4.77 32.79 15.41
CA LEU A 606 -3.75 33.05 14.39
C LEU A 606 -4.38 33.35 13.02
N ILE A 607 -5.48 32.66 12.70
CA ILE A 607 -6.27 32.93 11.49
C ILE A 607 -6.85 34.36 11.55
N ALA A 608 -7.47 34.75 12.67
CA ALA A 608 -8.06 36.08 12.83
C ALA A 608 -7.02 37.23 12.76
N GLU A 609 -5.81 37.03 13.30
CA GLU A 609 -4.71 38.00 13.14
C GLU A 609 -4.22 38.09 11.69
N TYR A 610 -4.20 36.97 10.96
CA TYR A 610 -3.77 36.93 9.56
C TYR A 610 -4.80 37.55 8.62
N GLU A 611 -6.10 37.32 8.87
CA GLU A 611 -7.20 37.93 8.12
C GLU A 611 -7.13 39.47 8.19
N LYS A 612 -6.92 40.04 9.38
CA LYS A 612 -6.81 41.50 9.56
C LYS A 612 -5.66 42.12 8.77
N LYS A 613 -4.46 41.53 8.83
CA LYS A 613 -3.27 42.02 8.09
C LYS A 613 -3.41 41.97 6.56
N SER A 614 -4.39 41.23 6.03
CA SER A 614 -4.57 41.03 4.59
C SER A 614 -5.50 42.04 3.92
N SER A 615 -6.25 42.85 4.68
CA SER A 615 -7.26 43.77 4.14
C SER A 615 -6.67 45.10 3.67
N ASP A 616 -5.72 45.67 4.43
CA ASP A 616 -5.19 47.03 4.26
C ASP A 616 -4.44 47.29 2.93
N ASN A 617 -4.22 46.25 2.12
CA ASN A 617 -3.50 46.33 0.84
C ASN A 617 -4.43 46.32 -0.40
N ALA A 618 -5.75 46.21 -0.24
CA ALA A 618 -6.66 45.89 -1.34
C ALA A 618 -7.26 47.11 -2.09
N GLU A 619 -7.38 48.28 -1.47
CA GLU A 619 -8.19 49.40 -2.00
C GLU A 619 -7.55 50.14 -3.21
N LEU A 620 -6.26 49.95 -3.48
CA LEU A 620 -5.47 50.80 -4.39
C LEU A 620 -5.44 50.37 -5.88
N LYS A 621 -6.30 49.45 -6.35
CA LYS A 621 -6.12 48.78 -7.67
C LYS A 621 -7.37 48.52 -8.54
N LEU A 622 -8.50 49.18 -8.29
CA LEU A 622 -9.79 48.78 -8.88
C LEU A 622 -10.33 49.60 -10.07
N GLU A 623 -9.69 50.70 -10.49
CA GLU A 623 -10.31 51.64 -11.44
C GLU A 623 -10.05 51.38 -12.95
N GLU A 624 -8.90 50.83 -13.35
CA GLU A 624 -8.43 51.04 -14.74
C GLU A 624 -8.99 50.11 -15.85
N ILE A 625 -9.40 48.87 -15.57
CA ILE A 625 -9.49 47.83 -16.63
C ILE A 625 -10.92 47.28 -16.85
N LYS A 626 -11.71 47.98 -17.67
CA LYS A 626 -12.97 47.48 -18.28
C LYS A 626 -13.26 48.10 -19.67
N GLN A 627 -12.63 47.63 -20.75
CA GLN A 627 -13.11 47.87 -22.14
C GLN A 627 -12.71 46.75 -23.13
N LYS A 628 -13.73 46.16 -23.80
CA LYS A 628 -13.73 45.43 -25.12
C LYS A 628 -12.98 44.08 -25.21
N GLU A 629 -13.33 43.10 -26.08
CA GLU A 629 -14.44 42.80 -27.03
C GLU A 629 -14.33 42.95 -28.60
N ASN A 630 -13.48 42.23 -29.38
CA ASN A 630 -13.75 41.33 -30.57
C ASN A 630 -14.61 41.74 -31.87
N SER A 631 -14.78 41.13 -33.10
CA SER A 631 -14.65 39.77 -33.80
C SER A 631 -14.66 39.79 -35.39
N THR A 632 -15.02 38.82 -36.33
CA THR A 632 -15.76 37.48 -36.58
C THR A 632 -15.59 37.07 -38.11
N THR A 633 -15.99 36.00 -38.87
CA THR A 633 -16.60 34.58 -38.90
C THR A 633 -16.33 33.94 -40.33
N GLU A 634 -16.81 32.81 -40.96
CA GLU A 634 -17.78 31.65 -40.79
C GLU A 634 -17.30 30.32 -41.57
N ASP A 635 -17.87 29.38 -42.40
CA ASP A 635 -19.17 28.87 -43.03
C ASP A 635 -19.07 27.32 -43.49
N GLU A 636 -19.66 26.75 -44.61
CA GLU A 636 -19.69 25.42 -45.42
C GLU A 636 -19.95 23.89 -44.92
N THR A 637 -20.28 22.91 -45.83
CA THR A 637 -21.02 21.59 -45.64
C THR A 637 -20.40 20.31 -46.34
N LEU A 638 -20.84 19.00 -46.47
CA LEU A 638 -21.80 17.99 -45.86
C LEU A 638 -21.19 16.51 -45.85
N VAL A 639 -21.68 15.23 -46.04
CA VAL A 639 -22.83 14.39 -46.51
C VAL A 639 -22.95 13.00 -45.72
N LYS A 640 -23.41 11.83 -46.26
CA LYS A 640 -23.85 10.58 -45.51
C LYS A 640 -23.81 9.18 -46.22
N SER A 641 -23.76 8.05 -45.46
CA SER A 641 -24.42 6.74 -45.79
C SER A 641 -24.69 5.84 -44.56
N SER A 642 -25.84 5.13 -44.51
CA SER A 642 -26.40 4.50 -43.30
C SER A 642 -26.03 3.02 -43.08
N ASN A 643 -25.42 2.71 -41.93
CA ASN A 643 -25.33 1.36 -41.37
C ASN A 643 -25.20 1.50 -39.84
N LYS A 644 -26.29 1.21 -39.11
CA LYS A 644 -26.62 1.59 -37.70
C LYS A 644 -25.70 2.62 -37.00
N SER A 645 -25.50 3.76 -37.67
CA SER A 645 -24.41 4.69 -37.36
C SER A 645 -24.88 5.94 -36.62
N VAL A 646 -24.23 6.26 -35.49
CA VAL A 646 -24.40 7.56 -34.83
C VAL A 646 -23.76 8.64 -35.71
N ARG A 647 -24.50 9.69 -36.01
CA ARG A 647 -24.03 10.84 -36.79
C ARG A 647 -23.38 11.83 -35.84
N ILE A 648 -22.14 12.23 -36.14
CA ILE A 648 -21.43 13.25 -35.36
C ILE A 648 -21.56 14.57 -36.12
N GLN A 649 -22.25 15.54 -35.52
CA GLN A 649 -22.31 16.92 -35.99
C GLN A 649 -21.09 17.70 -35.50
N THR A 650 -20.90 18.91 -36.02
CA THR A 650 -19.88 19.82 -35.49
C THR A 650 -20.24 20.30 -34.09
N ALA A 651 -19.23 20.57 -33.27
CA ALA A 651 -19.42 21.23 -31.97
C ALA A 651 -19.29 22.76 -32.07
N ALA A 652 -18.86 23.32 -33.21
CA ALA A 652 -18.73 24.76 -33.46
C ALA A 652 -18.88 25.08 -34.95
N LYS A 653 -19.13 26.33 -35.30
CA LYS A 653 -18.96 26.83 -36.68
C LYS A 653 -17.47 27.07 -36.95
N GLY A 654 -17.05 26.95 -38.21
CA GLY A 654 -15.70 27.31 -38.66
C GLY A 654 -14.93 26.22 -39.39
N VAL A 655 -13.63 26.45 -39.59
CA VAL A 655 -12.76 25.60 -40.41
C VAL A 655 -12.44 24.29 -39.68
N LEU A 656 -12.61 23.16 -40.36
CA LEU A 656 -12.22 21.85 -39.83
C LEU A 656 -10.71 21.68 -39.94
N VAL A 657 -10.11 21.19 -38.86
CA VAL A 657 -8.67 20.96 -38.74
C VAL A 657 -8.45 19.49 -38.37
N PRO A 658 -7.64 18.72 -39.15
CA PRO A 658 -7.23 17.37 -38.77
C PRO A 658 -6.57 17.38 -37.39
N LEU A 659 -6.81 16.35 -36.57
CA LEU A 659 -6.24 16.31 -35.21
C LEU A 659 -4.70 16.34 -35.25
N GLU A 660 -4.12 15.74 -36.28
CA GLU A 660 -2.69 15.67 -36.57
C GLU A 660 -2.04 17.07 -36.61
N GLU A 661 -2.74 18.09 -37.09
CA GLU A 661 -2.25 19.48 -37.14
C GLU A 661 -2.22 20.16 -35.76
N LEU A 662 -2.90 19.61 -34.75
CA LEU A 662 -2.87 20.15 -33.39
C LEU A 662 -1.49 20.02 -32.73
N ASN A 663 -0.61 19.11 -33.16
CA ASN A 663 0.78 19.01 -32.66
C ASN A 663 0.92 19.01 -31.12
N ASP A 664 -0.08 18.53 -30.38
CA ASP A 664 -0.12 18.53 -28.91
C ASP A 664 0.33 17.20 -28.29
N GLY A 665 0.35 16.13 -29.09
CA GLY A 665 0.81 14.80 -28.69
C GLY A 665 -0.22 13.93 -27.95
N VAL A 666 -1.41 14.45 -27.64
CA VAL A 666 -2.52 13.69 -27.04
C VAL A 666 -3.67 13.54 -28.05
N PHE A 667 -4.21 14.65 -28.53
CA PHE A 667 -5.23 14.69 -29.57
C PHE A 667 -4.61 14.40 -30.94
N SER A 668 -3.47 15.04 -31.27
CA SER A 668 -2.75 14.85 -32.54
C SER A 668 -2.11 13.46 -32.74
N ALA A 669 -2.18 12.61 -31.72
CA ALA A 669 -1.78 11.21 -31.77
C ALA A 669 -2.97 10.24 -31.63
N ASN A 670 -4.22 10.74 -31.70
CA ASN A 670 -5.47 10.00 -31.57
C ASN A 670 -5.56 9.10 -30.31
N LEU A 671 -4.85 9.44 -29.22
CA LEU A 671 -4.67 8.53 -28.07
C LEU A 671 -5.97 8.24 -27.31
N MET A 672 -6.84 9.23 -27.18
CA MET A 672 -8.16 9.08 -26.54
C MET A 672 -9.23 8.55 -27.51
N GLY A 673 -8.95 8.58 -28.82
CA GLY A 673 -9.88 8.19 -29.89
C GLY A 673 -9.67 9.01 -31.16
N LYS A 674 -10.41 8.65 -32.21
CA LYS A 674 -10.48 9.41 -33.46
C LYS A 674 -11.40 10.63 -33.30
N GLY A 675 -11.18 11.68 -34.08
CA GLY A 675 -12.00 12.88 -34.02
C GLY A 675 -11.66 13.93 -35.07
N PHE A 676 -12.00 15.17 -34.78
CA PHE A 676 -11.64 16.36 -35.56
C PHE A 676 -11.54 17.57 -34.64
N ALA A 677 -10.82 18.60 -35.07
CA ALA A 677 -10.91 19.92 -34.47
C ALA A 677 -11.73 20.85 -35.37
N VAL A 678 -12.37 21.83 -34.75
CA VAL A 678 -12.95 22.99 -35.42
C VAL A 678 -12.17 24.20 -34.94
N LYS A 679 -11.35 24.79 -35.81
CA LYS A 679 -10.87 26.14 -35.56
C LYS A 679 -12.10 27.04 -35.64
N PHE A 680 -12.36 27.79 -34.57
CA PHE A 680 -13.49 28.71 -34.56
C PHE A 680 -13.45 29.65 -35.76
N ASP A 681 -14.61 29.76 -36.39
CA ASP A 681 -15.04 30.90 -37.18
C ASP A 681 -14.67 32.24 -36.52
N SER A 682 -14.97 32.33 -35.24
CA SER A 682 -15.14 33.56 -34.50
C SER A 682 -13.84 34.06 -33.90
N GLU A 683 -13.73 35.38 -33.83
CA GLU A 683 -12.74 36.05 -32.98
C GLU A 683 -13.40 36.56 -31.67
N LYS A 684 -14.74 36.65 -31.55
CA LYS A 684 -15.48 37.04 -30.29
C LYS A 684 -15.58 35.87 -29.36
N ILE A 685 -16.44 34.99 -29.81
CA ILE A 685 -17.36 34.25 -28.98
C ILE A 685 -17.55 32.97 -29.75
N GLY A 686 -16.82 31.96 -29.33
CA GLY A 686 -16.97 30.61 -29.83
C GLY A 686 -18.20 30.02 -29.17
N ASN A 687 -19.27 29.78 -29.93
CA ASN A 687 -20.44 29.08 -29.39
C ASN A 687 -20.21 27.58 -29.57
N VAL A 688 -20.33 26.81 -28.49
CA VAL A 688 -20.07 25.36 -28.49
C VAL A 688 -21.38 24.61 -28.29
N TYR A 689 -21.60 23.58 -29.11
CA TYR A 689 -22.85 22.85 -29.24
C TYR A 689 -22.62 21.35 -29.12
N SER A 690 -23.68 20.60 -28.83
CA SER A 690 -23.61 19.14 -28.77
C SER A 690 -23.46 18.56 -30.18
N PRO A 691 -22.45 17.71 -30.43
CA PRO A 691 -22.31 17.03 -31.71
C PRO A 691 -23.25 15.81 -31.86
N VAL A 692 -23.97 15.42 -30.78
CA VAL A 692 -24.79 14.19 -30.72
C VAL A 692 -26.03 14.35 -29.82
N ASP A 693 -27.02 13.47 -30.03
CA ASP A 693 -28.10 13.22 -29.06
C ASP A 693 -27.56 12.35 -27.90
N GLY A 694 -27.63 12.84 -26.66
CA GLY A 694 -27.07 12.11 -25.52
C GLY A 694 -27.39 12.67 -24.14
N THR A 695 -26.66 12.20 -23.14
CA THR A 695 -26.70 12.70 -21.76
C THR A 695 -25.31 13.18 -21.37
N VAL A 696 -25.20 14.37 -20.77
CA VAL A 696 -23.93 14.94 -20.31
C VAL A 696 -23.45 14.16 -19.08
N ASP A 697 -22.43 13.30 -19.25
CA ASP A 697 -21.90 12.42 -18.20
C ASP A 697 -20.53 12.88 -17.64
N VAL A 698 -19.90 13.87 -18.28
CA VAL A 698 -18.76 14.62 -17.72
C VAL A 698 -18.96 16.11 -17.95
N LEU A 699 -18.78 16.90 -16.89
CA LEU A 699 -18.73 18.36 -16.95
C LEU A 699 -17.64 18.82 -15.96
N LEU A 700 -16.57 19.43 -16.46
CA LEU A 700 -15.48 19.90 -15.60
C LEU A 700 -15.81 21.27 -15.02
N ASP A 701 -15.49 21.52 -13.74
CA ASP A 701 -15.71 22.82 -13.07
C ASP A 701 -15.02 23.99 -13.82
N SER A 702 -13.94 23.70 -14.54
CA SER A 702 -13.21 24.64 -15.41
C SER A 702 -13.79 24.78 -16.83
N LYS A 703 -14.97 24.21 -17.11
CA LYS A 703 -15.90 24.46 -18.24
C LYS A 703 -15.35 24.35 -19.67
N HIS A 704 -14.12 23.86 -19.83
CA HIS A 704 -13.43 23.67 -21.10
C HIS A 704 -13.68 22.28 -21.72
N ALA A 705 -14.35 21.35 -21.03
CA ALA A 705 -14.64 20.02 -21.57
C ALA A 705 -15.96 19.42 -21.09
N TYR A 706 -16.62 18.69 -22.01
CA TYR A 706 -17.95 18.10 -21.86
C TYR A 706 -17.91 16.66 -22.41
N GLY A 707 -18.29 15.68 -21.58
CA GLY A 707 -18.48 14.29 -21.98
C GLY A 707 -19.96 13.99 -22.18
N ILE A 708 -20.30 13.36 -23.30
CA ILE A 708 -21.68 13.06 -23.70
C ILE A 708 -21.76 11.60 -24.15
N THR A 709 -22.61 10.81 -23.48
CA THR A 709 -22.90 9.42 -23.88
C THR A 709 -24.24 9.36 -24.62
N THR A 710 -24.25 8.77 -25.82
CA THR A 710 -25.48 8.56 -26.63
C THR A 710 -26.24 7.31 -26.18
N LYS A 711 -27.49 7.14 -26.64
CA LYS A 711 -28.33 5.96 -26.30
C LYS A 711 -27.74 4.64 -26.81
N GLU A 712 -26.94 4.71 -27.86
CA GLU A 712 -26.25 3.58 -28.48
C GLU A 712 -24.94 3.23 -27.75
N GLY A 713 -24.50 4.08 -26.82
CA GLY A 713 -23.28 3.90 -26.02
C GLY A 713 -22.01 4.52 -26.62
N VAL A 714 -22.13 5.32 -27.69
CA VAL A 714 -21.01 6.14 -28.18
C VAL A 714 -20.70 7.20 -27.12
N LYS A 715 -19.42 7.35 -26.78
CA LYS A 715 -18.94 8.40 -25.89
C LYS A 715 -18.22 9.47 -26.70
N VAL A 716 -18.65 10.71 -26.56
CA VAL A 716 -18.06 11.86 -27.24
C VAL A 716 -17.53 12.86 -26.23
N LEU A 717 -16.26 13.24 -26.37
CA LEU A 717 -15.65 14.34 -25.65
C LEU A 717 -15.65 15.57 -26.55
N VAL A 718 -16.25 16.67 -26.08
CA VAL A 718 -16.08 18.01 -26.64
C VAL A 718 -15.14 18.76 -25.73
N HIS A 719 -13.91 18.98 -26.18
CA HIS A 719 -12.86 19.72 -25.48
C HIS A 719 -12.62 21.06 -26.20
N ILE A 720 -12.37 22.14 -25.47
CA ILE A 720 -12.31 23.50 -26.01
C ILE A 720 -10.90 24.04 -25.81
N GLY A 721 -10.13 24.12 -26.89
CA GLY A 721 -8.74 24.55 -26.87
C GLY A 721 -7.77 23.54 -26.26
N ILE A 722 -6.52 23.96 -26.12
CA ILE A 722 -5.42 23.16 -25.54
C ILE A 722 -4.81 23.93 -24.38
N ASP A 723 -4.50 23.23 -23.28
CA ASP A 723 -4.09 23.76 -21.97
C ASP A 723 -5.06 24.78 -21.30
N THR A 724 -6.25 24.96 -21.88
CA THR A 724 -7.33 25.84 -21.40
C THR A 724 -7.86 25.51 -20.02
N VAL A 725 -7.61 24.29 -19.51
CA VAL A 725 -7.83 23.92 -18.10
C VAL A 725 -7.15 24.91 -17.12
N SER A 726 -5.99 25.46 -17.51
CA SER A 726 -5.24 26.47 -16.73
C SER A 726 -6.02 27.79 -16.52
N LEU A 727 -7.05 28.05 -17.33
CA LEU A 727 -7.91 29.22 -17.21
C LEU A 727 -8.97 29.06 -16.11
N ASN A 728 -9.13 27.87 -15.52
CA ASN A 728 -10.04 27.61 -14.39
C ASN A 728 -11.49 28.11 -14.64
N GLY A 729 -11.99 27.96 -15.86
CA GLY A 729 -13.34 28.39 -16.26
C GLY A 729 -13.48 29.89 -16.58
N GLN A 730 -12.40 30.67 -16.51
CA GLN A 730 -12.37 32.04 -17.03
C GLN A 730 -12.37 32.01 -18.57
N GLY A 731 -13.20 32.85 -19.18
CA GLY A 731 -13.48 32.78 -20.62
C GLY A 731 -14.50 31.71 -21.03
N PHE A 732 -15.12 30.97 -20.08
CA PHE A 732 -16.09 29.92 -20.38
C PHE A 732 -17.44 30.13 -19.67
N LYS A 733 -18.49 30.36 -20.46
CA LYS A 733 -19.88 30.42 -20.01
C LYS A 733 -20.60 29.13 -20.40
N ASN A 734 -21.00 28.36 -19.39
CA ASN A 734 -21.69 27.08 -19.53
C ASN A 734 -23.22 27.27 -19.66
N PHE A 735 -23.89 26.37 -20.38
CA PHE A 735 -25.34 26.34 -20.60
C PHE A 735 -26.01 25.01 -20.20
N VAL A 736 -25.25 23.96 -19.85
CA VAL A 736 -25.76 22.61 -19.51
C VAL A 736 -25.22 22.08 -18.19
N ASN A 737 -25.97 21.20 -17.52
CA ASN A 737 -25.59 20.59 -16.25
C ASN A 737 -25.23 19.12 -16.42
N LEU A 738 -24.50 18.57 -15.44
CA LEU A 738 -24.23 17.14 -15.37
C LEU A 738 -25.55 16.36 -15.21
N GLY A 739 -25.81 15.41 -16.11
CA GLY A 739 -27.05 14.64 -16.19
C GLY A 739 -28.12 15.23 -17.13
N ASP A 740 -27.92 16.43 -17.70
CA ASP A 740 -28.85 16.98 -18.68
C ASP A 740 -28.86 16.15 -19.98
N LYS A 741 -30.04 16.04 -20.59
CA LYS A 741 -30.23 15.38 -21.89
C LYS A 741 -30.19 16.44 -22.99
N VAL A 742 -29.20 16.32 -23.86
CA VAL A 742 -28.96 17.23 -24.98
C VAL A 742 -29.26 16.54 -26.32
N LYS A 743 -29.75 17.31 -27.28
CA LYS A 743 -29.84 16.95 -28.69
C LYS A 743 -28.61 17.47 -29.44
N ALA A 744 -28.31 16.86 -30.57
CA ALA A 744 -27.32 17.39 -31.49
C ALA A 744 -27.75 18.81 -31.97
N GLY A 745 -26.84 19.79 -31.84
CA GLY A 745 -27.12 21.22 -32.05
C GLY A 745 -27.55 22.01 -30.80
N ASP A 746 -27.84 21.39 -29.66
CA ASP A 746 -28.11 22.12 -28.40
C ASP A 746 -26.83 22.80 -27.87
N LYS A 747 -26.96 24.01 -27.30
CA LYS A 747 -25.80 24.80 -26.85
C LYS A 747 -25.23 24.28 -25.53
N LEU A 748 -23.97 23.87 -25.53
CA LEU A 748 -23.21 23.45 -24.34
C LEU A 748 -22.53 24.65 -23.67
N ALA A 749 -21.79 25.45 -24.44
CA ALA A 749 -20.92 26.49 -23.92
C ALA A 749 -20.83 27.73 -24.82
N GLN A 750 -20.15 28.76 -24.31
CA GLN A 750 -19.76 29.97 -25.00
C GLN A 750 -18.39 30.40 -24.49
N VAL A 751 -17.47 30.70 -25.41
CA VAL A 751 -16.03 30.79 -25.17
C VAL A 751 -15.55 32.18 -25.58
N ASP A 752 -14.87 32.89 -24.70
CA ASP A 752 -14.24 34.18 -24.98
C ASP A 752 -12.90 33.95 -25.69
N LEU A 753 -12.84 34.24 -26.99
CA LEU A 753 -11.73 33.83 -27.84
C LEU A 753 -10.56 34.82 -27.79
N GLU A 754 -10.82 36.13 -27.64
CA GLU A 754 -9.81 37.09 -27.19
C GLU A 754 -9.19 36.65 -25.87
N TYR A 755 -9.98 36.23 -24.87
CA TYR A 755 -9.41 35.83 -23.59
C TYR A 755 -8.46 34.63 -23.71
N VAL A 756 -8.81 33.61 -24.50
CA VAL A 756 -7.93 32.45 -24.74
C VAL A 756 -6.67 32.88 -25.53
N ALA A 757 -6.82 33.70 -26.57
CA ALA A 757 -5.71 34.20 -27.40
C ALA A 757 -4.74 35.12 -26.63
N GLN A 758 -5.24 36.00 -25.75
CA GLN A 758 -4.43 36.85 -24.87
C GLN A 758 -3.52 36.03 -23.93
N LYS A 759 -3.95 34.81 -23.56
CA LYS A 759 -3.15 33.88 -22.75
C LYS A 759 -2.17 33.04 -23.58
N LYS A 760 -2.11 33.25 -24.90
CA LYS A 760 -1.31 32.50 -25.88
C LYS A 760 -1.67 31.01 -25.93
N LEU A 761 -2.92 30.68 -25.59
CA LEU A 761 -3.47 29.33 -25.72
C LEU A 761 -4.25 29.21 -27.03
N ARG A 762 -4.46 27.97 -27.47
CA ARG A 762 -5.33 27.66 -28.61
C ARG A 762 -6.76 27.42 -28.14
N SER A 763 -7.73 27.79 -28.95
CA SER A 763 -9.17 27.77 -28.66
C SER A 763 -9.97 26.74 -29.46
N ASP A 764 -9.32 26.02 -30.38
CA ASP A 764 -9.93 25.08 -31.33
C ASP A 764 -10.81 24.04 -30.60
N VAL A 765 -12.03 23.79 -31.08
CA VAL A 765 -12.96 22.84 -30.44
C VAL A 765 -12.69 21.44 -30.96
N ILE A 766 -12.20 20.58 -30.08
CA ILE A 766 -11.79 19.23 -30.39
C ILE A 766 -12.94 18.27 -30.04
N VAL A 767 -13.45 17.56 -31.04
CA VAL A 767 -14.51 16.55 -30.89
C VAL A 767 -13.89 15.17 -31.08
N VAL A 768 -13.85 14.38 -30.00
CA VAL A 768 -13.25 13.03 -30.00
C VAL A 768 -14.31 11.99 -29.68
N VAL A 769 -14.37 10.93 -30.50
CA VAL A 769 -15.13 9.72 -30.21
C VAL A 769 -14.23 8.81 -29.37
N LEU A 770 -14.56 8.66 -28.09
CA LEU A 770 -13.69 8.02 -27.11
C LEU A 770 -13.59 6.50 -27.32
N ASN A 771 -12.38 5.97 -27.15
CA ASN A 771 -12.07 4.54 -27.31
C ASN A 771 -12.83 3.63 -26.32
N GLU A 772 -13.32 4.18 -25.20
CA GLU A 772 -14.11 3.49 -24.17
C GLU A 772 -15.63 3.42 -24.47
N GLY A 773 -16.06 3.87 -25.67
CA GLY A 773 -17.45 3.72 -26.13
C GLY A 773 -17.81 2.30 -26.57
N SER A 774 -19.11 2.02 -26.70
CA SER A 774 -19.62 0.73 -27.24
C SER A 774 -19.35 0.55 -28.74
N MET A 775 -19.22 1.68 -29.45
CA MET A 775 -18.89 1.81 -30.87
C MET A 775 -17.93 2.99 -30.98
N SER A 776 -16.82 2.82 -31.70
CA SER A 776 -15.72 3.80 -31.75
C SER A 776 -15.05 3.93 -33.12
N ASP A 777 -15.51 3.20 -34.16
CA ASP A 777 -14.95 3.38 -35.50
C ASP A 777 -15.54 4.62 -36.17
N PHE A 778 -14.97 5.77 -35.83
CA PHE A 778 -15.29 7.04 -36.45
C PHE A 778 -14.69 7.13 -37.86
N THR A 779 -15.53 7.60 -38.80
CA THR A 779 -15.15 7.95 -40.17
C THR A 779 -15.67 9.35 -40.49
N ILE A 780 -14.75 10.20 -40.95
CA ILE A 780 -15.00 11.59 -41.34
C ILE A 780 -15.60 11.65 -42.77
N ASN A 781 -16.19 12.77 -43.17
CA ASN A 781 -16.38 13.09 -44.59
C ASN A 781 -15.18 13.95 -45.05
N GLU A 782 -14.38 13.42 -45.96
CA GLU A 782 -13.20 14.12 -46.50
C GLU A 782 -13.59 15.30 -47.43
N ASP A 783 -14.83 15.32 -47.92
CA ASP A 783 -15.41 16.42 -48.69
C ASP A 783 -15.65 17.70 -47.86
N LYS A 784 -15.48 17.65 -46.53
CA LYS A 784 -15.60 18.83 -45.65
C LYS A 784 -14.24 19.33 -45.20
N THR A 785 -13.91 20.54 -45.59
CA THR A 785 -12.81 21.33 -44.99
C THR A 785 -13.30 22.27 -43.88
N VAL A 786 -14.62 22.41 -43.73
CA VAL A 786 -15.29 23.59 -43.17
C VAL A 786 -16.70 23.18 -42.61
N ALA A 787 -17.35 24.00 -41.75
CA ALA A 787 -18.58 23.65 -41.01
C ALA A 787 -19.56 24.85 -40.76
N GLU A 788 -20.64 24.94 -41.57
CA GLU A 788 -21.51 26.12 -41.73
C GLU A 788 -22.55 26.28 -40.67
N THR A 789 -23.15 25.17 -40.25
CA THR A 789 -24.29 25.14 -39.35
C THR A 789 -23.99 24.20 -38.19
N THR A 790 -24.61 24.41 -37.04
CA THR A 790 -24.52 23.41 -35.95
C THR A 790 -25.15 22.08 -36.33
N SER A 791 -26.02 22.07 -37.36
CA SER A 791 -26.57 20.88 -37.98
C SER A 791 -25.59 20.09 -38.87
N ASP A 792 -24.38 20.60 -39.13
CA ASP A 792 -23.46 19.99 -40.08
C ASP A 792 -22.87 18.67 -39.58
N GLN A 793 -23.26 17.56 -40.22
CA GLN A 793 -22.66 16.27 -39.97
C GLN A 793 -21.23 16.26 -40.53
N ILE A 794 -20.25 16.03 -39.64
CA ILE A 794 -18.81 15.96 -39.97
C ILE A 794 -18.39 14.51 -40.21
N GLY A 795 -18.99 13.56 -39.49
CA GLY A 795 -18.68 12.14 -39.67
C GLY A 795 -19.74 11.20 -39.11
N ARG A 796 -19.37 9.93 -38.99
CA ARG A 796 -20.23 8.85 -38.50
C ARG A 796 -19.41 7.87 -37.67
N VAL A 797 -19.99 7.36 -36.59
CA VAL A 797 -19.47 6.22 -35.82
C VAL A 797 -20.24 4.97 -36.24
N ARG A 798 -19.55 3.83 -36.31
CA ARG A 798 -20.10 2.50 -36.59
C ARG A 798 -19.56 1.47 -35.58
#